data_AF-A0AA97FI96-F1
#
_entry.id   AF-A0AA97FI96-F1
#
_cell.length_a   1.000
_cell.length_b   1.000
_cell.length_c   1.000
_cell.angle_alpha   90.00
_cell.angle_beta   90.00
_cell.angle_gamma   90.00
#
_symmetry.space_group_name_H-M   'P 1'
#
loop_
_entity.id
_entity.type
_entity.pdbx_description
1 polymer ?
#
loop_
_entity_poly.entity_id
_entity_poly.type
_entity_poly.pdbx_seq_one_letter_code
_entity_poly.pdbx_strand_id
1 'polypeptide(L)'
;MSPSDPRAILPGLDALLDEVRAAARASDASARLPQRFSARLRRLGFGRMRLPVEEGGLGASVTELIETVATVAAADASLAQSWRTHVIATERHLVSPAGPARERWLRRIADGAMIAGGWTEADGSAGRFTTRLTRTDGGLVLTGHKGYSTGSAYADWLEYSAVDDGGELVIAAVRSDAPGLSIVDDWDGFGQRATASGTTVLADVPVDPLDVGPFSAQQPGTAGWQQLVLLAVLAGIAEGAREKARELIVHVERAHGAAPFAALEEYGRISASAEAAHASLACATGLVGTAQDALLARPGRSGAHAENAEALAYDAETAVFRAQLAIVAQAVDAGDRLMALPVALGRAADADRLRRLFGLDRFWRDARTVSTHNAVALKARMIADRELHGIGTVATAEERAALREERLATDAAERALVAVRLGGSLPAELAADRALLAEAGARLADRDVALVVGDGTAFDAATAAALLIDALPAAWLVVETGGAPGHPYDFARRLASLEQLSGGRFAWALRGGADARTREHVRVAQQLWRSWPRESIAADGTAAHFAETALIRRVGADGEYRVAGPLNVPSSPQQLPVFAVDEGEAALDDPHSYVDLVVRGTPDGDEWRLPGAAPGSPAVVRVQETGTAAGLLRIADGLRRAAAGPPRTLRQRLGLPVPAFDELPGAGPRFVGDVPEAS
;
A
#
# COMPACT_ATOMS: atom_id res chain seq x y z
N MET A 1 -9.79 -8.55 24.18
CA MET A 1 -9.14 -8.34 25.48
C MET A 1 -8.58 -6.93 25.46
N SER A 2 -8.82 -6.10 26.48
CA SER A 2 -8.11 -4.83 26.60
C SER A 2 -6.61 -5.10 26.67
N PRO A 3 -5.73 -4.36 25.97
CA PRO A 3 -4.29 -4.48 26.16
C PRO A 3 -3.97 -4.36 27.65
N SER A 4 -3.07 -5.20 28.17
CA SER A 4 -2.67 -5.07 29.57
C SER A 4 -1.82 -3.80 29.71
N ASP A 5 -2.05 -3.04 30.79
CA ASP A 5 -1.34 -1.79 31.06
C ASP A 5 0.18 -2.06 31.08
N PRO A 6 1.01 -1.37 30.27
CA PRO A 6 2.48 -1.42 30.32
C PRO A 6 3.07 -1.42 31.74
N ARG A 7 2.41 -0.72 32.67
CA ARG A 7 2.81 -0.60 34.08
C ARG A 7 2.71 -1.92 34.85
N ALA A 8 1.84 -2.83 34.43
CA ALA A 8 1.71 -4.16 35.02
C ALA A 8 2.91 -5.07 34.66
N ILE A 9 3.54 -4.82 33.51
CA ILE A 9 4.65 -5.63 32.99
C ILE A 9 5.99 -5.16 33.57
N LEU A 10 6.16 -3.85 33.77
CA LEU A 10 7.37 -3.24 34.32
C LEU A 10 7.09 -2.53 35.67
N PRO A 11 7.01 -3.27 36.79
CA PRO A 11 6.78 -2.68 38.10
C PRO A 11 7.81 -1.60 38.46
N GLY A 12 7.34 -0.38 38.72
CA GLY A 12 8.22 0.76 39.03
C GLY A 12 8.61 1.62 37.81
N LEU A 13 8.03 1.36 36.64
CA LEU A 13 8.15 2.23 35.47
C LEU A 13 7.71 3.66 35.78
N ASP A 14 6.54 3.88 36.39
CA ASP A 14 6.04 5.23 36.70
C ASP A 14 7.03 6.04 37.55
N ALA A 15 7.61 5.43 38.58
CA ALA A 15 8.60 6.08 39.44
C ALA A 15 9.87 6.48 38.67
N LEU A 16 10.29 5.67 37.69
CA LEU A 16 11.38 6.05 36.78
C LEU A 16 10.94 7.20 35.87
N LEU A 17 9.74 7.12 35.28
CA LEU A 17 9.25 8.15 34.35
C LEU A 17 9.07 9.50 35.03
N ASP A 18 8.70 9.55 36.31
CA ASP A 18 8.63 10.79 37.07
C ASP A 18 10.00 11.45 37.24
N GLU A 19 11.05 10.66 37.52
CA GLU A 19 12.43 11.16 37.57
C GLU A 19 12.91 11.64 36.19
N VAL A 20 12.55 10.91 35.14
CA VAL A 20 12.87 11.26 33.75
C VAL A 20 12.18 12.57 33.36
N ARG A 21 10.87 12.72 33.60
CA ARG A 21 10.11 13.96 33.34
C ARG A 21 10.72 15.15 34.06
N ALA A 22 11.11 14.98 35.32
CA ALA A 22 11.75 16.03 36.11
C ALA A 22 13.12 16.45 35.53
N ALA A 23 13.86 15.53 34.93
CA ALA A 23 15.17 15.79 34.33
C ALA A 23 15.11 16.21 32.85
N ALA A 24 14.01 15.94 32.13
CA ALA A 24 13.92 16.04 30.67
C ALA A 24 14.36 17.41 30.11
N ARG A 25 14.03 18.51 30.79
CA ARG A 25 14.48 19.86 30.35
C ARG A 25 16.00 20.03 30.47
N ALA A 26 16.61 19.51 31.54
CA ALA A 26 18.06 19.57 31.70
C ALA A 26 18.77 18.63 30.72
N SER A 27 18.20 17.45 30.45
CA SER A 27 18.70 16.51 29.44
C SER A 27 18.69 17.11 28.04
N ASP A 28 17.58 17.73 27.63
CA ASP A 28 17.46 18.42 26.33
C ASP A 28 18.45 19.59 26.19
N ALA A 29 18.57 20.42 27.23
CA ALA A 29 19.50 21.56 27.22
C ALA A 29 20.97 21.14 27.16
N SER A 30 21.34 20.04 27.83
CA SER A 30 22.72 19.52 27.84
C SER A 30 23.01 18.53 26.72
N ALA A 31 22.01 18.19 25.89
CA ALA A 31 22.08 17.14 24.86
C ALA A 31 22.54 15.76 25.41
N ARG A 32 22.30 15.50 26.70
CA ARG A 32 22.80 14.31 27.38
C ARG A 32 21.76 13.71 28.30
N LEU A 33 21.52 12.41 28.15
CA LEU A 33 20.66 11.66 29.07
C LEU A 33 21.50 11.13 30.23
N PRO A 34 21.05 11.28 31.49
CA PRO A 34 21.68 10.59 32.61
C PRO A 34 21.70 9.06 32.40
N GLN A 35 22.89 8.47 32.35
CA GLN A 35 23.12 7.03 32.17
C GLN A 35 22.28 6.13 33.11
N ARG A 36 21.99 6.64 34.32
CA ARG A 36 21.12 5.97 35.30
C ARG A 36 19.72 5.65 34.78
N PHE A 37 19.17 6.45 33.85
CA PHE A 37 17.83 6.22 33.32
C PHE A 37 17.80 5.01 32.40
N SER A 38 18.72 4.92 31.43
CA SER A 38 18.86 3.72 30.60
C SER A 38 19.15 2.49 31.46
N ALA A 39 20.10 2.59 32.41
CA ALA A 39 20.43 1.50 33.30
C ALA A 39 19.27 1.03 34.18
N ARG A 40 18.38 1.94 34.62
CA ARG A 40 17.19 1.58 35.42
C ARG A 40 16.10 0.98 34.53
N LEU A 41 15.86 1.52 33.34
CA LEU A 41 14.91 0.95 32.38
C LEU A 41 15.30 -0.50 32.02
N ARG A 42 16.59 -0.73 31.80
CA ARG A 42 17.19 -2.07 31.64
C ARG A 42 16.87 -2.98 32.84
N ARG A 43 17.12 -2.54 34.07
CA ARG A 43 16.85 -3.32 35.30
C ARG A 43 15.37 -3.65 35.49
N LEU A 44 14.46 -2.79 35.03
CA LEU A 44 13.02 -3.07 35.06
C LEU A 44 12.62 -4.22 34.13
N GLY A 45 13.47 -4.56 33.16
CA GLY A 45 13.23 -5.65 32.20
C GLY A 45 12.77 -5.17 30.82
N PHE A 46 12.83 -3.87 30.54
CA PHE A 46 12.37 -3.31 29.25
C PHE A 46 13.00 -4.02 28.04
N GLY A 47 14.32 -4.26 28.06
CA GLY A 47 15.01 -4.90 26.94
C GLY A 47 14.63 -6.38 26.70
N ARG A 48 14.11 -7.06 27.71
CA ARG A 48 13.72 -8.48 27.62
C ARG A 48 12.22 -8.69 27.63
N MET A 49 11.42 -7.63 27.43
CA MET A 49 9.96 -7.69 27.45
C MET A 49 9.42 -8.78 26.52
N ARG A 50 9.93 -8.83 25.29
CA ARG A 50 9.44 -9.70 24.22
C ARG A 50 10.01 -11.11 24.22
N LEU A 51 11.07 -11.36 24.99
CA LEU A 51 11.60 -12.71 25.13
C LEU A 51 10.56 -13.62 25.80
N PRO A 52 10.41 -14.87 25.35
CA PRO A 52 9.62 -15.87 26.06
C PRO A 52 10.08 -16.00 27.52
N VAL A 53 9.16 -16.37 28.41
CA VAL A 53 9.45 -16.50 29.86
C VAL A 53 10.51 -17.59 30.09
N GLU A 54 10.42 -18.69 29.34
CA GLU A 54 11.37 -19.80 29.33
C GLU A 54 12.77 -19.42 28.84
N GLU A 55 12.89 -18.34 28.05
CA GLU A 55 14.17 -17.78 27.60
C GLU A 55 14.63 -16.60 28.49
N GLY A 56 13.99 -16.39 29.65
CA GLY A 56 14.36 -15.38 30.63
C GLY A 56 13.76 -13.99 30.41
N GLY A 57 12.75 -13.88 29.53
CA GLY A 57 12.02 -12.64 29.28
C GLY A 57 10.75 -12.46 30.09
N LEU A 58 9.87 -11.56 29.64
CA LEU A 58 8.58 -11.24 30.28
C LEU A 58 7.37 -11.73 29.47
N GLY A 59 7.56 -12.25 28.25
CA GLY A 59 6.49 -12.78 27.40
C GLY A 59 5.46 -11.73 26.97
N ALA A 60 5.80 -10.44 26.98
CA ALA A 60 4.92 -9.36 26.56
C ALA A 60 4.57 -9.52 25.08
N SER A 61 3.40 -9.06 24.66
CA SER A 61 2.96 -8.92 23.27
C SER A 61 3.65 -7.74 22.56
N VAL A 62 3.56 -7.70 21.23
CA VAL A 62 4.02 -6.54 20.44
C VAL A 62 3.28 -5.26 20.85
N THR A 63 1.98 -5.34 21.10
CA THR A 63 1.17 -4.21 21.57
C THR A 63 1.71 -3.63 22.87
N GLU A 64 1.96 -4.48 23.86
CA GLU A 64 2.47 -4.04 25.17
C GLU A 64 3.86 -3.41 25.07
N LEU A 65 4.75 -3.96 24.22
CA LEU A 65 6.05 -3.35 23.97
C LEU A 65 5.91 -1.95 23.35
N ILE A 66 5.11 -1.80 22.29
CA ILE A 66 4.98 -0.55 21.56
C ILE A 66 4.27 0.52 22.40
N GLU A 67 3.25 0.14 23.19
CA GLU A 67 2.64 1.03 24.18
C GLU A 67 3.65 1.47 25.26
N THR A 68 4.54 0.57 25.69
CA THR A 68 5.62 0.92 26.63
C THR A 68 6.60 1.91 25.99
N VAL A 69 6.98 1.73 24.73
CA VAL A 69 7.83 2.69 23.99
C VAL A 69 7.16 4.07 23.94
N ALA A 70 5.89 4.14 23.58
CA ALA A 70 5.14 5.40 23.53
C ALA A 70 5.04 6.06 24.92
N THR A 71 4.84 5.25 25.97
CA THR A 71 4.79 5.72 27.37
C THR A 71 6.12 6.30 27.83
N VAL A 72 7.25 5.66 27.49
CA VAL A 72 8.59 6.20 27.76
C VAL A 72 8.83 7.48 26.96
N ALA A 73 8.41 7.51 25.69
CA ALA A 73 8.59 8.67 24.82
C ALA A 73 7.81 9.91 25.28
N ALA A 74 6.64 9.73 25.91
CA ALA A 74 5.89 10.83 26.51
C ALA A 74 6.64 11.52 27.66
N ALA A 75 7.48 10.76 28.40
CA ALA A 75 8.36 11.31 29.42
C ALA A 75 9.62 11.95 28.81
N ASP A 76 10.31 11.22 27.93
CA ASP A 76 11.50 11.67 27.20
C ASP A 76 11.68 10.87 25.90
N ALA A 77 11.52 11.56 24.76
CA ALA A 77 11.57 10.94 23.45
C ALA A 77 12.97 10.45 23.05
N SER A 78 14.03 11.08 23.57
CA SER A 78 15.41 10.67 23.30
C SER A 78 15.74 9.35 24.01
N LEU A 79 15.28 9.18 25.25
CA LEU A 79 15.38 7.90 25.95
C LEU A 79 14.66 6.80 25.16
N ALA A 80 13.40 7.00 24.76
CA ALA A 80 12.67 5.99 24.00
C ALA A 80 13.34 5.65 22.65
N GLN A 81 13.73 6.66 21.87
CA GLN A 81 14.39 6.45 20.58
C GLN A 81 15.76 5.75 20.73
N SER A 82 16.50 5.99 21.82
CA SER A 82 17.80 5.32 22.06
C SER A 82 17.70 3.79 22.12
N TRP A 83 16.51 3.25 22.42
CA TRP A 83 16.25 1.81 22.45
C TRP A 83 15.75 1.23 21.13
N ARG A 84 15.66 2.04 20.07
CA ARG A 84 15.08 1.62 18.79
C ARG A 84 15.78 0.39 18.20
N THR A 85 17.10 0.45 18.10
CA THR A 85 17.89 -0.65 17.52
C THR A 85 17.75 -1.93 18.36
N HIS A 86 17.68 -1.80 19.69
CA HIS A 86 17.46 -2.93 20.58
C HIS A 86 16.14 -3.64 20.28
N VAL A 87 15.03 -2.90 20.16
CA VAL A 87 13.71 -3.49 19.84
C VAL A 87 13.77 -4.26 18.52
N ILE A 88 14.35 -3.65 17.48
CA ILE A 88 14.44 -4.26 16.14
C ILE A 88 15.32 -5.52 16.16
N ALA A 89 16.47 -5.45 16.85
CA ALA A 89 17.40 -6.57 16.97
C ALA A 89 16.77 -7.73 17.76
N THR A 90 16.07 -7.45 18.85
CA THR A 90 15.39 -8.47 19.66
C THR A 90 14.36 -9.24 18.84
N GLU A 91 13.49 -8.57 18.09
CA GLU A 91 12.50 -9.25 17.25
C GLU A 91 13.14 -10.07 16.13
N ARG A 92 14.22 -9.56 15.51
CA ARG A 92 15.01 -10.31 14.52
C ARG A 92 15.64 -11.57 15.11
N HIS A 93 16.21 -11.49 16.32
CA HIS A 93 16.83 -12.63 16.98
C HIS A 93 15.79 -13.67 17.42
N LEU A 94 14.58 -13.26 17.80
CA LEU A 94 13.51 -14.19 18.17
C LEU A 94 13.09 -15.11 17.02
N VAL A 95 12.96 -14.57 15.80
CA VAL A 95 12.58 -15.34 14.60
C VAL A 95 13.77 -15.97 13.86
N SER A 96 14.99 -15.68 14.29
CA SER A 96 16.19 -16.28 13.68
C SER A 96 16.15 -17.81 13.81
N PRO A 97 16.78 -18.56 12.90
CA PRO A 97 16.87 -20.01 13.02
C PRO A 97 17.51 -20.45 14.35
N ALA A 98 17.02 -21.57 14.90
CA ALA A 98 17.63 -22.17 16.09
C ALA A 98 19.11 -22.50 15.80
N GLY A 99 19.98 -22.11 16.72
CA GLY A 99 21.42 -22.32 16.61
C GLY A 99 22.24 -21.47 17.57
N PRO A 100 23.57 -21.65 17.58
CA PRO A 100 24.45 -21.02 18.56
C PRO A 100 24.39 -19.49 18.58
N ALA A 101 24.24 -18.85 17.41
CA ALA A 101 24.14 -17.40 17.30
C ALA A 101 22.84 -16.87 17.96
N ARG A 102 21.68 -17.46 17.63
CA ARG A 102 20.39 -17.11 18.24
C ARG A 102 20.44 -17.29 19.75
N GLU A 103 20.84 -18.47 20.23
CA GLU A 103 20.88 -18.78 21.67
C GLU A 103 21.80 -17.82 22.44
N ARG A 104 22.95 -17.47 21.84
CA ARG A 104 23.88 -16.49 22.40
C ARG A 104 23.24 -15.11 22.54
N TRP A 105 22.55 -14.62 21.51
CA TRP A 105 21.90 -13.30 21.55
C TRP A 105 20.74 -13.25 22.53
N LEU A 106 19.89 -14.27 22.54
CA LEU A 106 18.75 -14.31 23.47
C LEU A 106 19.24 -14.38 24.92
N ARG A 107 20.32 -15.13 25.20
CA ARG A 107 20.96 -15.11 26.52
C ARG A 107 21.48 -13.72 26.88
N ARG A 108 22.20 -13.04 25.98
CA ARG A 108 22.69 -11.67 26.23
C ARG A 108 21.54 -10.70 26.53
N ILE A 109 20.45 -10.77 25.80
CA ILE A 109 19.27 -9.92 26.01
C ILE A 109 18.58 -10.27 27.34
N ALA A 110 18.45 -11.55 27.67
CA ALA A 110 17.89 -12.02 28.95
C ALA A 110 18.71 -11.53 30.16
N ASP A 111 20.05 -11.50 30.01
CA ASP A 111 21.02 -10.95 30.99
C ASP A 111 21.00 -9.40 31.03
N GLY A 112 20.22 -8.77 30.16
CA GLY A 112 19.94 -7.33 30.15
C GLY A 112 20.75 -6.53 29.14
N ALA A 113 21.56 -7.14 28.27
CA ALA A 113 22.38 -6.40 27.31
C ALA A 113 21.54 -5.48 26.41
N MET A 114 21.90 -4.20 26.33
CA MET A 114 21.31 -3.25 25.39
C MET A 114 22.09 -3.25 24.07
N ILE A 115 21.36 -3.21 22.96
CA ILE A 115 21.91 -3.20 21.60
C ILE A 115 21.58 -1.85 20.96
N ALA A 116 22.60 -1.14 20.49
CA ALA A 116 22.45 0.08 19.69
C ALA A 116 23.21 -0.07 18.36
N GLY A 117 23.40 1.02 17.63
CA GLY A 117 24.21 1.03 16.40
C GLY A 117 23.53 1.75 15.25
N GLY A 118 24.07 1.56 14.05
CA GLY A 118 23.78 2.40 12.89
C GLY A 118 24.03 1.71 11.55
N TRP A 119 23.37 2.19 10.52
CA TRP A 119 23.51 1.66 9.15
C TRP A 119 24.21 2.68 8.25
N THR A 120 23.94 3.96 8.49
CA THR A 120 24.41 5.10 7.72
C THR A 120 25.92 5.31 7.85
N GLU A 121 26.58 5.52 6.72
CA GLU A 121 27.99 5.89 6.68
C GLU A 121 28.15 7.39 6.99
N ALA A 122 29.19 7.75 7.75
CA ALA A 122 29.42 9.15 8.16
C ALA A 122 29.87 10.06 6.99
N ASP A 123 30.26 9.48 5.86
CA ASP A 123 30.74 10.20 4.67
C ASP A 123 29.61 10.75 3.78
N GLY A 124 28.34 10.55 4.18
CA GLY A 124 27.17 11.04 3.45
C GLY A 124 26.81 10.20 2.22
N SER A 125 27.40 9.02 2.06
CA SER A 125 27.13 8.12 0.94
C SER A 125 25.75 7.44 1.07
N ALA A 126 24.70 8.15 0.66
CA ALA A 126 23.35 7.62 0.67
C ALA A 126 23.26 6.37 -0.23
N GLY A 127 22.94 5.22 0.38
CA GLY A 127 22.78 3.94 -0.32
C GLY A 127 24.07 3.19 -0.65
N ARG A 128 25.24 3.64 -0.17
CA ARG A 128 26.52 2.93 -0.31
C ARG A 128 27.09 2.60 1.07
N PHE A 129 27.61 1.39 1.23
CA PHE A 129 28.23 0.94 2.49
C PHE A 129 29.76 0.95 2.35
N THR A 130 30.43 1.76 3.17
CA THR A 130 31.89 1.93 3.16
C THR A 130 32.59 1.19 4.29
N THR A 131 31.89 0.90 5.38
CA THR A 131 32.39 0.07 6.47
C THR A 131 32.71 -1.33 5.96
N ARG A 132 33.87 -1.87 6.34
CA ARG A 132 34.40 -3.17 5.88
C ARG A 132 34.51 -4.16 7.03
N LEU A 133 34.13 -5.41 6.76
CA LEU A 133 34.44 -6.56 7.60
C LEU A 133 35.52 -7.38 6.90
N THR A 134 36.75 -7.34 7.41
CA THR A 134 37.91 -7.96 6.74
C THR A 134 38.50 -9.07 7.58
N ARG A 135 38.94 -10.14 6.92
CA ARG A 135 39.66 -11.24 7.54
C ARG A 135 41.15 -10.91 7.62
N THR A 136 41.69 -10.99 8.83
CA THR A 136 43.11 -10.82 9.11
C THR A 136 43.67 -12.10 9.74
N ASP A 137 45.00 -12.16 9.92
CA ASP A 137 45.65 -13.25 10.67
C ASP A 137 45.14 -13.36 12.12
N GLY A 138 44.63 -12.26 12.69
CA GLY A 138 44.08 -12.17 14.03
C GLY A 138 42.57 -12.45 14.14
N GLY A 139 41.88 -12.74 13.02
CA GLY A 139 40.44 -12.92 12.96
C GLY A 139 39.72 -11.86 12.13
N LEU A 140 38.39 -11.76 12.29
CA LEU A 140 37.59 -10.76 11.60
C LEU A 140 37.71 -9.41 12.31
N VAL A 141 37.82 -8.33 11.53
CA VAL A 141 37.85 -6.95 12.05
C VAL A 141 36.90 -6.04 11.28
N LEU A 142 36.33 -5.07 11.98
CA LEU A 142 35.52 -3.99 11.41
C LEU A 142 36.31 -2.69 11.31
N THR A 143 36.29 -2.09 10.12
CA THR A 143 36.93 -0.79 9.86
C THR A 143 35.99 0.12 9.07
N GLY A 144 35.72 1.32 9.59
CA GLY A 144 34.79 2.26 8.99
C GLY A 144 34.26 3.32 9.95
N HIS A 145 33.55 4.31 9.41
CA HIS A 145 32.97 5.41 10.18
C HIS A 145 31.44 5.42 9.99
N LYS A 146 30.72 5.23 11.09
CA LYS A 146 29.25 5.16 11.10
C LYS A 146 28.65 6.44 11.63
N GLY A 147 27.79 7.06 10.84
CA GLY A 147 26.96 8.20 11.26
C GLY A 147 25.63 7.73 11.83
N TYR A 148 24.95 8.58 12.59
CA TYR A 148 23.63 8.26 13.16
C TYR A 148 23.63 6.99 14.02
N SER A 149 24.62 6.83 14.89
CA SER A 149 24.74 5.66 15.79
C SER A 149 23.83 5.78 17.02
N THR A 150 22.52 5.95 16.79
CA THR A 150 21.51 6.22 17.82
C THR A 150 21.60 5.24 18.99
N GLY A 151 21.68 5.77 20.21
CA GLY A 151 21.74 5.01 21.46
C GLY A 151 23.13 4.46 21.81
N SER A 152 24.15 4.68 20.97
CA SER A 152 25.48 4.09 21.12
C SER A 152 26.10 4.33 22.50
N ALA A 153 25.99 5.55 23.03
CA ALA A 153 26.55 5.90 24.34
C ALA A 153 25.88 5.19 25.54
N TYR A 154 24.75 4.51 25.33
CA TYR A 154 24.00 3.83 26.39
C TYR A 154 24.06 2.30 26.29
N ALA A 155 24.64 1.76 25.22
CA ALA A 155 24.55 0.35 24.87
C ALA A 155 25.76 -0.48 25.29
N ASP A 156 25.52 -1.78 25.46
CA ASP A 156 26.54 -2.78 25.76
C ASP A 156 27.11 -3.42 24.48
N TRP A 157 26.31 -3.42 23.41
CA TRP A 157 26.63 -3.95 22.09
C TRP A 157 26.19 -2.97 21.00
N LEU A 158 26.94 -2.94 19.91
CA LEU A 158 26.69 -2.08 18.75
C LEU A 158 26.62 -2.94 17.49
N GLU A 159 25.49 -2.91 16.80
CA GLU A 159 25.27 -3.58 15.51
C GLU A 159 25.45 -2.58 14.36
N TYR A 160 26.27 -2.96 13.38
CA TYR A 160 26.57 -2.15 12.20
C TYR A 160 26.42 -2.96 10.92
N SER A 161 25.94 -2.32 9.86
CA SER A 161 26.08 -2.87 8.51
C SER A 161 27.54 -2.77 8.04
N ALA A 162 28.04 -3.78 7.33
CA ALA A 162 29.37 -3.75 6.73
C ALA A 162 29.39 -4.57 5.44
N VAL A 163 30.36 -4.30 4.58
CA VAL A 163 30.63 -5.13 3.39
C VAL A 163 31.80 -6.05 3.71
N ASP A 164 31.62 -7.36 3.56
CA ASP A 164 32.70 -8.32 3.78
C ASP A 164 33.70 -8.39 2.61
N ASP A 165 34.77 -9.18 2.75
CA ASP A 165 35.78 -9.36 1.70
C ASP A 165 35.21 -10.00 0.41
N GLY A 166 34.04 -10.64 0.47
CA GLY A 166 33.32 -11.18 -0.68
C GLY A 166 32.46 -10.15 -1.40
N GLY A 167 32.30 -8.95 -0.83
CA GLY A 167 31.41 -7.91 -1.36
C GLY A 167 29.97 -8.01 -0.85
N GLU A 168 29.68 -8.93 0.08
CA GLU A 168 28.34 -9.14 0.60
C GLU A 168 28.05 -8.20 1.77
N LEU A 169 26.80 -7.72 1.83
CA LEU A 169 26.33 -6.89 2.94
C LEU A 169 25.99 -7.78 4.15
N VAL A 170 26.59 -7.47 5.29
CA VAL A 170 26.43 -8.19 6.55
C VAL A 170 26.02 -7.25 7.68
N ILE A 171 25.48 -7.83 8.75
CA ILE A 171 25.29 -7.18 10.05
C ILE A 171 26.31 -7.80 10.99
N ALA A 172 27.16 -6.97 11.58
CA ALA A 172 28.17 -7.39 12.53
C ALA A 172 27.99 -6.63 13.85
N ALA A 173 28.03 -7.37 14.97
CA ALA A 173 27.92 -6.78 16.29
C ALA A 173 29.26 -6.79 17.02
N VAL A 174 29.54 -5.71 17.74
CA VAL A 174 30.74 -5.55 18.56
C VAL A 174 30.38 -5.03 19.93
N ARG A 175 31.26 -5.30 20.90
CA ARG A 175 31.18 -4.71 22.23
C ARG A 175 31.41 -3.19 22.16
N SER A 176 30.65 -2.42 22.92
CA SER A 176 30.84 -0.95 22.97
C SER A 176 32.17 -0.53 23.63
N ASP A 177 32.83 -1.44 24.34
CA ASP A 177 34.17 -1.28 24.93
C ASP A 177 35.28 -2.03 24.17
N ALA A 178 35.00 -2.50 22.94
CA ALA A 178 35.99 -3.21 22.14
C ALA A 178 37.20 -2.32 21.78
N PRO A 179 38.44 -2.84 21.81
CA PRO A 179 39.61 -2.12 21.32
C PRO A 179 39.41 -1.65 19.87
N GLY A 180 39.82 -0.41 19.58
CA GLY A 180 39.67 0.20 18.26
C GLY A 180 38.32 0.87 18.01
N LEU A 181 37.34 0.73 18.92
CA LEU A 181 36.04 1.38 18.81
C LEU A 181 36.03 2.71 19.57
N SER A 182 35.53 3.77 18.94
CA SER A 182 35.33 5.08 19.57
C SER A 182 33.95 5.65 19.25
N ILE A 183 33.14 5.91 20.28
CA ILE A 183 31.88 6.66 20.18
C ILE A 183 32.21 8.14 20.37
N VAL A 184 31.91 8.96 19.37
CA VAL A 184 32.16 10.40 19.38
C VAL A 184 30.89 11.13 19.84
N ASP A 185 31.03 12.02 20.82
CA ASP A 185 29.93 12.86 21.32
C ASP A 185 29.79 14.12 20.44
N ASP A 186 29.44 13.92 19.16
CA ASP A 186 29.33 14.97 18.13
C ASP A 186 27.90 15.16 17.59
N TRP A 187 26.90 14.57 18.25
CA TRP A 187 25.50 14.75 17.87
C TRP A 187 24.98 16.15 18.27
N ASP A 188 24.67 16.99 17.27
CA ASP A 188 24.03 18.29 17.47
C ASP A 188 22.72 18.41 16.67
N GLY A 189 21.77 17.54 16.99
CA GLY A 189 20.43 17.57 16.40
C GLY A 189 19.57 18.75 16.88
N PHE A 190 18.66 19.21 16.02
CA PHE A 190 17.66 20.23 16.36
C PHE A 190 16.75 19.79 17.52
N GLY A 191 16.19 18.59 17.41
CA GLY A 191 15.54 17.83 18.49
C GLY A 191 16.22 16.46 18.63
N GLN A 192 15.62 15.58 19.43
CA GLN A 192 16.20 14.27 19.77
C GLN A 192 17.63 14.41 20.30
N ARG A 193 17.86 15.47 21.08
CA ARG A 193 19.19 15.98 21.43
C ARG A 193 19.99 15.01 22.29
N ALA A 194 19.32 14.19 23.10
CA ALA A 194 19.97 13.26 24.03
C ALA A 194 20.02 11.81 23.51
N THR A 195 19.77 11.58 22.22
CA THR A 195 19.75 10.23 21.64
C THR A 195 21.13 9.59 21.47
N ALA A 196 22.21 10.36 21.59
CA ALA A 196 23.57 9.92 21.28
C ALA A 196 23.67 9.34 19.85
N SER A 197 23.12 10.04 18.86
CA SER A 197 23.10 9.63 17.44
C SER A 197 24.35 10.08 16.68
N GLY A 198 25.48 10.21 17.37
CA GLY A 198 26.72 10.72 16.80
C GLY A 198 27.47 9.69 15.95
N THR A 199 28.74 10.00 15.72
CA THR A 199 29.67 9.17 14.96
C THR A 199 30.20 8.01 15.81
N THR A 200 30.31 6.82 15.22
CA THR A 200 31.16 5.74 15.73
C THR A 200 32.30 5.47 14.76
N VAL A 201 33.52 5.48 15.29
CA VAL A 201 34.75 5.15 14.56
C VAL A 201 35.14 3.72 14.90
N LEU A 202 35.32 2.91 13.87
CA LEU A 202 35.77 1.52 13.94
C LEU A 202 37.16 1.44 13.30
N ALA A 203 38.20 1.18 14.11
CA ALA A 203 39.57 1.01 13.67
C ALA A 203 40.03 -0.43 13.98
N ASP A 204 39.90 -1.32 13.00
CA ASP A 204 40.23 -2.74 13.08
C ASP A 204 39.64 -3.43 14.33
N VAL A 205 38.35 -3.14 14.60
CA VAL A 205 37.65 -3.63 15.79
C VAL A 205 37.41 -5.14 15.68
N PRO A 206 37.89 -5.96 16.62
CA PRO A 206 37.70 -7.42 16.57
C PRO A 206 36.23 -7.83 16.58
N VAL A 207 35.87 -8.78 15.73
CA VAL A 207 34.51 -9.33 15.61
C VAL A 207 34.53 -10.85 15.80
N ASP A 208 33.66 -11.37 16.67
CA ASP A 208 33.42 -12.81 16.76
C ASP A 208 32.57 -13.25 15.54
N PRO A 209 32.97 -14.28 14.76
CA PRO A 209 32.18 -14.78 13.63
C PRO A 209 30.75 -15.18 13.99
N LEU A 210 30.45 -15.57 15.23
CA LEU A 210 29.09 -15.87 15.69
C LEU A 210 28.21 -14.62 15.86
N ASP A 211 28.81 -13.43 15.85
CA ASP A 211 28.14 -12.14 15.95
C ASP A 211 28.01 -11.46 14.57
N VAL A 212 28.23 -12.22 13.49
CA VAL A 212 28.05 -11.80 12.10
C VAL A 212 26.91 -12.58 11.45
N GLY A 213 26.01 -11.89 10.76
CA GLY A 213 24.94 -12.50 9.96
C GLY A 213 24.73 -11.79 8.63
N PRO A 214 24.24 -12.48 7.59
CA PRO A 214 23.97 -11.85 6.31
C PRO A 214 22.82 -10.84 6.43
N PHE A 215 22.97 -9.68 5.79
CA PHE A 215 21.94 -8.63 5.81
C PHE A 215 20.65 -9.10 5.13
N SER A 216 20.76 -9.97 4.12
CA SER A 216 19.63 -10.57 3.41
C SER A 216 18.79 -11.53 4.27
N ALA A 217 19.29 -11.99 5.42
CA ALA A 217 18.53 -12.84 6.35
C ALA A 217 17.72 -12.05 7.38
N GLN A 218 17.48 -10.75 7.15
CA GLN A 218 16.52 -9.99 7.94
C GLN A 218 15.11 -10.57 7.79
N GLN A 219 14.32 -10.45 8.86
CA GLN A 219 12.95 -10.97 8.87
C GLN A 219 12.04 -10.21 7.88
N PRO A 220 11.03 -10.86 7.30
CA PRO A 220 9.95 -10.16 6.61
C PRO A 220 9.34 -9.06 7.49
N GLY A 221 9.00 -7.90 6.89
CA GLY A 221 8.44 -6.76 7.62
C GLY A 221 9.45 -5.98 8.50
N THR A 222 10.77 -6.22 8.36
CA THR A 222 11.79 -5.47 9.11
C THR A 222 11.68 -3.95 8.92
N ALA A 223 11.36 -3.46 7.72
CA ALA A 223 11.17 -2.03 7.47
C ALA A 223 9.92 -1.48 8.20
N GLY A 224 8.86 -2.29 8.33
CA GLY A 224 7.72 -2.02 9.18
C GLY A 224 8.13 -1.83 10.65
N TRP A 225 8.90 -2.76 11.24
CA TRP A 225 9.42 -2.65 12.61
C TRP A 225 10.27 -1.39 12.82
N GLN A 226 11.19 -1.14 11.89
CA GLN A 226 12.07 0.04 11.90
C GLN A 226 11.29 1.35 11.99
N GLN A 227 10.16 1.44 11.29
CA GLN A 227 9.32 2.61 11.28
C GLN A 227 8.36 2.64 12.48
N LEU A 228 7.78 1.50 12.87
CA LEU A 228 6.80 1.39 13.96
C LEU A 228 7.33 1.97 15.28
N VAL A 229 8.59 1.71 15.63
CA VAL A 229 9.19 2.26 16.86
C VAL A 229 9.27 3.79 16.80
N LEU A 230 9.58 4.38 15.65
CA LEU A 230 9.59 5.84 15.49
C LEU A 230 8.18 6.42 15.57
N LEU A 231 7.16 5.70 15.09
CA LEU A 231 5.76 6.11 15.24
C LEU A 231 5.31 6.07 16.70
N ALA A 232 5.77 5.09 17.47
CA ALA A 232 5.55 5.03 18.90
C ALA A 232 6.19 6.23 19.62
N VAL A 233 7.41 6.60 19.23
CA VAL A 233 8.07 7.81 19.75
C VAL A 233 7.27 9.08 19.40
N LEU A 234 6.78 9.22 18.16
CA LEU A 234 5.96 10.37 17.75
C LEU A 234 4.62 10.45 18.49
N ALA A 235 3.92 9.32 18.65
CA ALA A 235 2.69 9.26 19.43
C ALA A 235 2.95 9.64 20.89
N GLY A 236 4.04 9.13 21.47
CA GLY A 236 4.47 9.51 22.81
C GLY A 236 4.80 11.00 22.92
N ILE A 237 5.46 11.61 21.93
CA ILE A 237 5.70 13.07 21.92
C ILE A 237 4.38 13.85 21.93
N ALA A 238 3.38 13.43 21.15
CA ALA A 238 2.05 14.05 21.14
C ALA A 238 1.36 13.94 22.52
N GLU A 239 1.47 12.77 23.16
CA GLU A 239 0.97 12.56 24.52
C GLU A 239 1.71 13.41 25.56
N GLY A 240 3.03 13.48 25.48
CA GLY A 240 3.84 14.36 26.33
C GLY A 240 3.50 15.84 26.15
N ALA A 241 3.16 16.27 24.93
CA ALA A 241 2.66 17.61 24.66
C ALA A 241 1.30 17.85 25.34
N ARG A 242 0.39 16.88 25.31
CA ARG A 242 -0.88 16.91 26.04
C ARG A 242 -0.67 17.02 27.55
N GLU A 243 0.19 16.19 28.13
CA GLU A 243 0.53 16.24 29.56
C GLU A 243 1.11 17.62 29.96
N LYS A 244 2.00 18.17 29.12
CA LYS A 244 2.60 19.47 29.36
C LYS A 244 1.61 20.63 29.22
N ALA A 245 0.69 20.54 28.25
CA ALA A 245 -0.40 21.51 28.10
C ALA A 245 -1.27 21.55 29.36
N ARG A 246 -1.65 20.39 29.89
CA ARG A 246 -2.38 20.27 31.17
C ARG A 246 -1.61 20.91 32.32
N GLU A 247 -0.32 20.62 32.45
CA GLU A 247 0.53 21.18 33.51
C GLU A 247 0.58 22.72 33.44
N LEU A 248 0.76 23.28 32.24
CA LEU A 248 0.79 24.72 32.02
C LEU A 248 -0.56 25.38 32.35
N ILE A 249 -1.66 24.79 31.89
CA ILE A 249 -3.02 25.29 32.17
C ILE A 249 -3.25 25.30 33.68
N VAL A 250 -3.02 24.19 34.37
CA VAL A 250 -3.20 24.08 35.83
C VAL A 250 -2.30 25.06 36.59
N HIS A 251 -1.06 25.28 36.12
CA HIS A 251 -0.17 26.28 36.71
C HIS A 251 -0.76 27.69 36.64
N VAL A 252 -1.27 28.09 35.47
CA VAL A 252 -1.88 29.41 35.25
C VAL A 252 -3.22 29.53 36.00
N GLU A 253 -4.04 28.48 36.02
CA GLU A 253 -5.30 28.45 36.77
C GLU A 253 -5.08 28.66 38.27
N ARG A 254 -4.07 27.99 38.87
CA ARG A 254 -3.75 28.20 40.29
C ARG A 254 -3.32 29.63 40.60
N ALA A 255 -2.70 30.32 39.65
CA ALA A 255 -2.25 31.70 39.81
C ALA A 255 -3.37 32.73 39.55
N HIS A 256 -4.38 32.40 38.74
CA HIS A 256 -5.33 33.38 38.18
C HIS A 256 -6.82 33.00 38.27
N GLY A 257 -7.15 31.83 38.81
CA GLY A 257 -8.52 31.40 39.14
C GLY A 257 -9.20 30.48 38.11
N ALA A 258 -9.02 30.71 36.80
CA ALA A 258 -9.62 29.87 35.75
C ALA A 258 -8.87 29.99 34.40
N ALA A 259 -8.96 28.96 33.56
CA ALA A 259 -8.43 28.98 32.20
C ALA A 259 -9.39 29.68 31.22
N PRO A 260 -8.89 30.53 30.30
CA PRO A 260 -9.70 31.09 29.22
C PRO A 260 -10.29 30.01 28.31
N PHE A 261 -11.46 30.28 27.71
CA PHE A 261 -12.11 29.39 26.74
C PHE A 261 -11.16 28.92 25.62
N ALA A 262 -10.40 29.85 25.04
CA ALA A 262 -9.44 29.55 23.97
C ALA A 262 -8.33 28.56 24.42
N ALA A 263 -7.92 28.58 25.69
CA ALA A 263 -6.92 27.65 26.20
C ALA A 263 -7.49 26.22 26.36
N LEU A 264 -8.76 26.10 26.75
CA LEU A 264 -9.46 24.81 26.83
C LEU A 264 -9.70 24.23 25.44
N GLU A 265 -10.04 25.08 24.46
CA GLU A 265 -10.18 24.68 23.06
C GLU A 265 -8.85 24.16 22.48
N GLU A 266 -7.75 24.88 22.69
CA GLU A 266 -6.42 24.42 22.27
C GLU A 266 -6.01 23.12 22.97
N TYR A 267 -6.29 22.97 24.27
CA TYR A 267 -6.07 21.70 24.95
C TYR A 267 -6.86 20.55 24.31
N GLY A 268 -8.15 20.79 23.98
CA GLY A 268 -9.00 19.82 23.30
C GLY A 268 -8.41 19.37 21.95
N ARG A 269 -7.84 20.30 21.18
CA ARG A 269 -7.18 19.99 19.89
C ARG A 269 -5.87 19.23 20.06
N ILE A 270 -5.05 19.60 21.03
CA ILE A 270 -3.82 18.84 21.39
C ILE A 270 -4.22 17.41 21.81
N SER A 271 -5.26 17.28 22.63
CA SER A 271 -5.78 15.97 23.06
C SER A 271 -6.29 15.13 21.89
N ALA A 272 -7.02 15.73 20.95
CA ALA A 272 -7.51 15.03 19.76
C ALA A 272 -6.35 14.55 18.87
N SER A 273 -5.29 15.36 18.74
CA SER A 273 -4.09 15.00 17.97
C SER A 273 -3.34 13.83 18.60
N ALA A 274 -3.14 13.85 19.93
CA ALA A 274 -2.54 12.75 20.66
C ALA A 274 -3.35 11.45 20.51
N GLU A 275 -4.67 11.52 20.64
CA GLU A 275 -5.57 10.38 20.48
C GLU A 275 -5.53 9.81 19.05
N ALA A 276 -5.59 10.67 18.03
CA ALA A 276 -5.52 10.26 16.63
C ALA A 276 -4.17 9.58 16.29
N ALA A 277 -3.07 10.08 16.86
CA ALA A 277 -1.76 9.45 16.74
C ALA A 277 -1.73 8.06 17.40
N HIS A 278 -2.24 7.94 18.62
CA HIS A 278 -2.31 6.68 19.35
C HIS A 278 -3.22 5.65 18.67
N ALA A 279 -4.39 6.05 18.18
CA ALA A 279 -5.32 5.16 17.47
C ALA A 279 -4.69 4.61 16.17
N SER A 280 -4.00 5.46 15.41
CA SER A 280 -3.27 5.06 14.20
C SER A 280 -2.13 4.10 14.53
N LEU A 281 -1.41 4.34 15.63
CA LEU A 281 -0.34 3.46 16.11
C LEU A 281 -0.90 2.10 16.51
N ALA A 282 -1.99 2.06 17.28
CA ALA A 282 -2.62 0.83 17.74
C ALA A 282 -3.07 -0.06 16.56
N CYS A 283 -3.65 0.53 15.52
CA CYS A 283 -4.05 -0.19 14.31
C CYS A 283 -2.84 -0.86 13.61
N ALA A 284 -1.77 -0.11 13.36
CA ALA A 284 -0.56 -0.65 12.76
C ALA A 284 0.11 -1.71 13.65
N THR A 285 0.14 -1.48 14.96
CA THR A 285 0.73 -2.38 15.95
C THR A 285 0.01 -3.73 16.00
N GLY A 286 -1.32 -3.75 15.93
CA GLY A 286 -2.10 -5.00 15.90
C GLY A 286 -1.78 -5.88 14.69
N LEU A 287 -1.58 -5.26 13.52
CA LEU A 287 -1.19 -5.97 12.30
C LEU A 287 0.26 -6.47 12.37
N VAL A 288 1.19 -5.65 12.88
CA VAL A 288 2.57 -6.08 13.11
C VAL A 288 2.65 -7.21 14.14
N GLY A 289 1.86 -7.15 15.21
CA GLY A 289 1.75 -8.23 16.19
C GLY A 289 1.26 -9.53 15.58
N THR A 290 0.20 -9.47 14.78
CA THR A 290 -0.33 -10.64 14.05
C THR A 290 0.71 -11.25 13.11
N ALA A 291 1.44 -10.42 12.35
CA ALA A 291 2.50 -10.88 11.47
C ALA A 291 3.68 -11.50 12.25
N GLN A 292 4.09 -10.85 13.35
CA GLN A 292 5.20 -11.32 14.18
C GLN A 292 4.88 -12.66 14.84
N ASP A 293 3.67 -12.83 15.39
CA ASP A 293 3.23 -14.08 15.99
C ASP A 293 3.20 -15.21 14.94
N ALA A 294 2.78 -14.91 13.71
CA ALA A 294 2.83 -15.86 12.59
C ALA A 294 4.26 -16.25 12.20
N LEU A 295 5.23 -15.34 12.28
CA LEU A 295 6.65 -15.65 12.08
C LEU A 295 7.21 -16.52 13.22
N LEU A 296 6.88 -16.21 14.47
CA LEU A 296 7.33 -16.94 15.66
C LEU A 296 6.76 -18.36 15.76
N ALA A 297 5.53 -18.58 15.28
CA ALA A 297 4.88 -19.90 15.29
C ALA A 297 5.55 -20.94 14.35
N ARG A 298 6.61 -20.56 13.61
CA ARG A 298 7.32 -21.45 12.67
C ARG A 298 8.60 -22.06 13.28
N PRO A 299 8.54 -23.31 13.77
CA PRO A 299 9.70 -24.19 13.67
C PRO A 299 9.47 -25.27 12.61
N GLY A 300 10.26 -25.25 11.52
CA GLY A 300 10.52 -26.45 10.69
C GLY A 300 9.44 -26.93 9.70
N ARG A 301 8.40 -26.14 9.37
CA ARG A 301 7.41 -26.51 8.34
C ARG A 301 7.52 -25.65 7.07
N SER A 302 8.14 -26.20 6.03
CA SER A 302 7.96 -25.75 4.65
C SER A 302 6.59 -26.21 4.14
N GLY A 303 5.71 -25.27 3.78
CA GLY A 303 4.35 -25.53 3.27
C GLY A 303 3.46 -24.28 3.36
N ALA A 304 2.26 -24.33 2.79
CA ALA A 304 1.31 -23.22 2.54
C ALA A 304 0.99 -22.27 3.72
N HIS A 305 1.35 -22.60 4.97
CA HIS A 305 1.23 -21.68 6.12
C HIS A 305 2.40 -20.67 6.21
N ALA A 306 3.53 -20.94 5.54
CA ALA A 306 4.66 -20.03 5.39
C ALA A 306 4.32 -18.81 4.53
N GLU A 307 3.63 -19.08 3.43
CA GLU A 307 3.19 -18.11 2.44
C GLU A 307 2.25 -17.05 3.05
N ASN A 308 1.60 -17.36 4.19
CA ASN A 308 0.74 -16.43 4.89
C ASN A 308 1.52 -15.45 5.81
N ALA A 309 2.59 -15.88 6.48
CA ALA A 309 3.32 -15.03 7.43
C ALA A 309 4.08 -13.88 6.73
N GLU A 310 4.68 -14.17 5.58
CA GLU A 310 5.37 -13.15 4.79
C GLU A 310 4.39 -12.12 4.23
N ALA A 311 3.26 -12.57 3.67
CA ALA A 311 2.18 -11.71 3.20
C ALA A 311 1.63 -10.81 4.33
N LEU A 312 1.39 -11.36 5.52
CA LEU A 312 0.98 -10.61 6.70
C LEU A 312 2.02 -9.56 7.11
N ALA A 313 3.31 -9.91 7.07
CA ALA A 313 4.40 -8.98 7.39
C ALA A 313 4.45 -7.81 6.40
N TYR A 314 4.27 -8.10 5.11
CA TYR A 314 4.14 -7.06 4.11
C TYR A 314 2.90 -6.20 4.38
N ASP A 315 1.71 -6.77 4.62
CA ASP A 315 0.48 -5.99 4.86
C ASP A 315 0.60 -5.08 6.09
N ALA A 316 1.23 -5.61 7.14
CA ALA A 316 1.57 -4.85 8.34
C ALA A 316 2.52 -3.68 8.03
N GLU A 317 3.53 -3.87 7.16
CA GLU A 317 4.42 -2.80 6.72
C GLU A 317 3.66 -1.66 6.01
N THR A 318 2.72 -1.98 5.12
CA THR A 318 1.86 -0.96 4.49
C THR A 318 1.04 -0.20 5.51
N ALA A 319 0.46 -0.91 6.50
CA ALA A 319 -0.29 -0.27 7.57
C ALA A 319 0.58 0.69 8.39
N VAL A 320 1.83 0.31 8.67
CA VAL A 320 2.82 1.19 9.32
C VAL A 320 3.09 2.43 8.47
N PHE A 321 3.23 2.30 7.15
CA PHE A 321 3.44 3.47 6.27
C PHE A 321 2.22 4.39 6.22
N ARG A 322 0.99 3.85 6.18
CA ARG A 322 -0.24 4.66 6.29
C ARG A 322 -0.29 5.38 7.65
N ALA A 323 0.01 4.68 8.73
CA ALA A 323 0.09 5.25 10.07
C ALA A 323 1.16 6.35 10.17
N GLN A 324 2.29 6.22 9.46
CA GLN A 324 3.32 7.25 9.42
C GLN A 324 2.80 8.58 8.88
N LEU A 325 2.03 8.56 7.79
CA LEU A 325 1.45 9.78 7.20
C LEU A 325 0.52 10.48 8.20
N ALA A 326 -0.31 9.72 8.91
CA ALA A 326 -1.22 10.25 9.92
C ALA A 326 -0.49 10.77 11.16
N ILE A 327 0.35 9.94 11.79
CA ILE A 327 1.00 10.23 13.09
C ILE A 327 1.96 11.41 12.98
N VAL A 328 2.72 11.53 11.89
CA VAL A 328 3.64 12.67 11.69
C VAL A 328 2.88 14.00 11.71
N ALA A 329 1.73 14.08 11.04
CA ALA A 329 0.92 15.29 11.01
C ALA A 329 0.41 15.64 12.42
N GLN A 330 -0.11 14.66 13.15
CA GLN A 330 -0.67 14.87 14.49
C GLN A 330 0.39 15.26 15.53
N ALA A 331 1.55 14.61 15.54
CA ALA A 331 2.60 14.90 16.51
C ALA A 331 3.20 16.31 16.32
N VAL A 332 3.35 16.75 15.08
CA VAL A 332 3.82 18.11 14.77
C VAL A 332 2.77 19.15 15.14
N ASP A 333 1.49 18.94 14.80
CA ASP A 333 0.39 19.85 15.17
C ASP A 333 0.24 19.99 16.69
N ALA A 334 0.31 18.88 17.44
CA ALA A 334 0.28 18.91 18.90
C ALA A 334 1.40 19.77 19.50
N GLY A 335 2.62 19.65 18.97
CA GLY A 335 3.77 20.47 19.38
C GLY A 335 3.61 21.96 19.02
N ASP A 336 3.07 22.26 17.84
CA ASP A 336 2.85 23.64 17.37
C ASP A 336 1.79 24.35 18.22
N ARG A 337 0.66 23.67 18.49
CA ARG A 337 -0.40 24.17 19.36
C ARG A 337 0.07 24.40 20.79
N LEU A 338 0.90 23.49 21.32
CA LEU A 338 1.49 23.67 22.64
C LEU A 338 2.33 24.95 22.71
N MET A 339 3.04 25.31 21.62
CA MET A 339 3.81 26.55 21.54
C MET A 339 2.93 27.81 21.48
N ALA A 340 1.72 27.71 20.94
CA ALA A 340 0.72 28.79 20.91
C ALA A 340 -0.04 28.94 22.24
N LEU A 341 -0.10 27.89 23.06
CA LEU A 341 -0.91 27.82 24.28
C LEU A 341 -0.71 28.98 25.28
N PRO A 342 0.51 29.51 25.55
CA PRO A 342 0.67 30.67 26.43
C PRO A 342 -0.12 31.90 25.98
N VAL A 343 -0.29 32.10 24.67
CA VAL A 343 -1.08 33.21 24.11
C VAL A 343 -2.57 32.95 24.33
N ALA A 344 -3.03 31.72 24.09
CA ALA A 344 -4.42 31.31 24.36
C ALA A 344 -4.80 31.41 25.85
N LEU A 345 -3.80 31.29 26.74
CA LEU A 345 -3.94 31.52 28.19
C LEU A 345 -4.00 33.02 28.58
N GLY A 346 -3.98 33.94 27.61
CA GLY A 346 -3.95 35.38 27.88
C GLY A 346 -2.59 35.85 28.44
N ARG A 347 -1.53 35.06 28.29
CA ARG A 347 -0.18 35.35 28.81
C ARG A 347 0.77 35.80 27.70
N ALA A 348 0.27 36.56 26.71
CA ALA A 348 1.07 37.00 25.56
C ALA A 348 2.38 37.70 25.97
N ALA A 349 2.35 38.57 27.00
CA ALA A 349 3.52 39.27 27.51
C ALA A 349 4.58 38.35 28.18
N ASP A 350 4.16 37.20 28.71
CA ASP A 350 5.03 36.22 29.37
C ASP A 350 5.26 34.96 28.53
N ALA A 351 4.76 34.92 27.28
CA ALA A 351 4.68 33.70 26.49
C ALA A 351 6.06 33.03 26.31
N ASP A 352 7.09 33.83 26.03
CA ASP A 352 8.46 33.34 25.86
C ASP A 352 9.08 32.84 27.16
N ARG A 353 8.73 33.46 28.29
CA ARG A 353 9.17 32.99 29.60
C ARG A 353 8.53 31.64 29.92
N LEU A 354 7.22 31.49 29.66
CA LEU A 354 6.50 30.24 29.89
C LEU A 354 7.03 29.12 28.99
N ARG A 355 7.25 29.40 27.69
CA ARG A 355 7.89 28.47 26.75
C ARG A 355 9.21 27.92 27.30
N ARG A 356 10.12 28.80 27.73
CA ARG A 356 11.42 28.42 28.29
C ARG A 356 11.32 27.71 29.64
N LEU A 357 10.43 28.15 30.52
CA LEU A 357 10.31 27.60 31.87
C LEU A 357 9.79 26.16 31.83
N PHE A 358 8.82 25.89 30.96
CA PHE A 358 8.23 24.57 30.77
C PHE A 358 8.92 23.72 29.69
N GLY A 359 9.83 24.32 28.90
CA GLY A 359 10.52 23.66 27.80
C GLY A 359 9.56 23.17 26.70
N LEU A 360 8.60 24.02 26.32
CA LEU A 360 7.51 23.63 25.41
C LEU A 360 8.01 23.31 24.00
N ASP A 361 9.06 23.99 23.55
CA ASP A 361 9.62 23.87 22.22
C ASP A 361 10.17 22.48 21.94
N ARG A 362 10.66 21.78 22.98
CA ARG A 362 11.27 20.45 22.83
C ARG A 362 10.35 19.45 22.13
N PHE A 363 9.04 19.47 22.41
CA PHE A 363 8.10 18.54 21.82
C PHE A 363 7.98 18.74 20.30
N TRP A 364 7.90 20.00 19.86
CA TRP A 364 7.90 20.31 18.43
C TRP A 364 9.24 19.98 17.78
N ARG A 365 10.37 20.33 18.41
CA ARG A 365 11.71 20.01 17.90
C ARG A 365 11.93 18.51 17.74
N ASP A 366 11.54 17.74 18.74
CA ASP A 366 11.64 16.28 18.77
C ASP A 366 10.73 15.66 17.70
N ALA A 367 9.46 16.07 17.61
CA ALA A 367 8.54 15.58 16.59
C ALA A 367 9.05 15.88 15.18
N ARG A 368 9.53 17.11 14.95
CA ARG A 368 10.08 17.53 13.67
C ARG A 368 11.33 16.73 13.30
N THR A 369 12.21 16.47 14.26
CA THR A 369 13.43 15.69 14.03
C THR A 369 13.10 14.23 13.67
N VAL A 370 12.24 13.57 14.46
CA VAL A 370 11.82 12.18 14.18
C VAL A 370 11.09 12.07 12.83
N SER A 371 10.26 13.06 12.48
CA SER A 371 9.51 13.07 11.21
C SER A 371 10.41 13.06 9.97
N THR A 372 11.68 13.45 10.11
CA THR A 372 12.63 13.57 9.00
C THR A 372 13.49 12.32 8.80
N HIS A 373 13.40 11.32 9.68
CA HIS A 373 14.22 10.11 9.58
C HIS A 373 14.04 9.38 8.24
N ASN A 374 12.79 9.26 7.76
CA ASN A 374 12.45 8.65 6.48
C ASN A 374 11.47 9.55 5.74
N ALA A 375 11.67 9.76 4.44
CA ALA A 375 10.82 10.65 3.65
C ALA A 375 9.38 10.14 3.54
N VAL A 376 8.44 10.84 4.18
CA VAL A 376 6.99 10.54 4.14
C VAL A 376 6.47 10.49 2.69
N ALA A 377 6.99 11.35 1.80
CA ALA A 377 6.62 11.36 0.39
C ALA A 377 6.97 10.05 -0.33
N LEU A 378 8.10 9.42 0.00
CA LEU A 378 8.45 8.11 -0.57
C LEU A 378 7.51 7.02 -0.05
N LYS A 379 7.11 7.09 1.22
CA LYS A 379 6.15 6.15 1.81
C LYS A 379 4.75 6.27 1.21
N ALA A 380 4.30 7.49 0.91
CA ALA A 380 3.08 7.71 0.15
C ALA A 380 3.12 7.05 -1.24
N ARG A 381 4.26 7.12 -1.93
CA ARG A 381 4.46 6.45 -3.23
C ARG A 381 4.46 4.93 -3.10
N MET A 382 5.16 4.38 -2.10
CA MET A 382 5.15 2.93 -1.84
C MET A 382 3.74 2.39 -1.59
N ILE A 383 2.91 3.13 -0.85
CA ILE A 383 1.50 2.78 -0.62
C ILE A 383 0.77 2.69 -1.98
N ALA A 384 0.92 3.70 -2.83
CA ALA A 384 0.28 3.72 -4.15
C ALA A 384 0.79 2.61 -5.09
N ASP A 385 2.12 2.43 -5.18
CA ASP A 385 2.74 1.38 -6.00
C ASP A 385 2.26 -0.01 -5.59
N ARG A 386 2.04 -0.23 -4.28
CA ARG A 386 1.51 -1.49 -3.79
C ARG A 386 0.03 -1.67 -4.06
N GLU A 387 -0.81 -0.69 -3.72
CA GLU A 387 -2.26 -0.82 -3.83
C GLU A 387 -2.74 -0.83 -5.28
N LEU A 388 -2.10 -0.06 -6.15
CA LEU A 388 -2.48 0.06 -7.56
C LEU A 388 -1.77 -0.96 -8.45
N HIS A 389 -0.54 -1.35 -8.10
CA HIS A 389 0.31 -2.14 -9.01
C HIS A 389 0.83 -3.44 -8.41
N GLY A 390 0.63 -3.69 -7.11
CA GLY A 390 1.15 -4.87 -6.42
C GLY A 390 2.67 -4.84 -6.22
N ILE A 391 3.30 -3.65 -6.29
CA ILE A 391 4.75 -3.50 -6.21
C ILE A 391 5.16 -3.15 -4.77
N GLY A 392 6.08 -3.92 -4.19
CA GLY A 392 6.54 -3.74 -2.82
C GLY A 392 7.55 -2.59 -2.61
N THR A 393 8.02 -1.97 -3.68
CA THR A 393 9.05 -0.92 -3.68
C THR A 393 8.57 0.31 -4.44
N VAL A 394 9.27 1.44 -4.27
CA VAL A 394 9.03 2.62 -5.12
C VAL A 394 9.52 2.29 -6.52
N ALA A 395 8.58 2.21 -7.47
CA ALA A 395 8.89 1.93 -8.86
C ALA A 395 9.00 3.20 -9.70
N THR A 396 9.84 3.15 -10.72
CA THR A 396 9.83 4.09 -11.84
C THR A 396 8.61 3.83 -12.74
N ALA A 397 8.32 4.76 -13.65
CA ALA A 397 7.23 4.57 -14.61
C ALA A 397 7.48 3.37 -15.53
N GLU A 398 8.74 3.16 -15.93
CA GLU A 398 9.19 2.05 -16.76
C GLU A 398 9.02 0.71 -16.03
N GLU A 399 9.44 0.62 -14.77
CA GLU A 399 9.25 -0.59 -13.95
C GLU A 399 7.76 -0.92 -13.73
N ARG A 400 6.92 0.09 -13.48
CA ARG A 400 5.46 -0.09 -13.39
C ARG A 400 4.86 -0.64 -14.69
N ALA A 401 5.28 -0.10 -15.82
CA ALA A 401 4.82 -0.56 -17.14
C ALA A 401 5.26 -2.00 -17.39
N ALA A 402 6.52 -2.32 -17.13
CA ALA A 402 7.07 -3.66 -17.28
C ALA A 402 6.37 -4.69 -16.39
N LEU A 403 6.13 -4.40 -15.11
CA LEU A 403 5.45 -5.32 -14.19
C LEU A 403 3.96 -5.49 -14.51
N ARG A 404 3.31 -4.43 -15.02
CA ARG A 404 1.95 -4.53 -15.55
C ARG A 404 1.91 -5.47 -16.76
N GLU A 405 2.84 -5.31 -17.68
CA GLU A 405 2.98 -6.18 -18.85
C GLU A 405 3.29 -7.62 -18.44
N GLU A 406 4.24 -7.85 -17.52
CA GLU A 406 4.62 -9.18 -17.05
C GLU A 406 3.44 -9.90 -16.39
N ARG A 407 2.70 -9.23 -15.49
CA ARG A 407 1.49 -9.80 -14.85
C ARG A 407 0.47 -10.23 -15.89
N LEU A 408 0.23 -9.39 -16.89
CA LEU A 408 -0.74 -9.65 -17.93
C LEU A 408 -0.24 -10.67 -18.97
N ALA A 409 1.06 -10.71 -19.24
CA ALA A 409 1.70 -11.66 -20.15
C ALA A 409 1.80 -13.07 -19.54
N THR A 410 2.05 -13.17 -18.24
CA THR A 410 2.08 -14.45 -17.51
C THR A 410 0.69 -15.09 -17.52
N ASP A 411 -0.37 -14.30 -17.37
CA ASP A 411 -1.76 -14.77 -17.50
C ASP A 411 -2.19 -15.00 -18.97
N ALA A 412 -1.71 -14.19 -19.93
CA ALA A 412 -2.11 -14.28 -21.35
C ALA A 412 -1.36 -15.36 -22.15
N ALA A 413 -0.08 -15.60 -21.89
CA ALA A 413 0.74 -16.55 -22.65
C ALA A 413 0.28 -18.00 -22.48
N GLU A 414 -0.22 -18.38 -21.30
CA GLU A 414 -0.77 -19.73 -21.09
C GLU A 414 -2.19 -19.90 -21.69
N ARG A 415 -2.96 -18.82 -21.90
CA ARG A 415 -4.43 -18.87 -22.08
C ARG A 415 -5.05 -17.83 -23.05
N ALA A 416 -4.33 -17.35 -24.07
CA ALA A 416 -4.91 -16.44 -25.07
C ALA A 416 -6.24 -16.98 -25.64
N LEU A 417 -7.28 -16.15 -25.64
CA LEU A 417 -8.59 -16.53 -26.16
C LEU A 417 -8.55 -16.54 -27.68
N VAL A 418 -9.07 -17.60 -28.31
CA VAL A 418 -9.22 -17.62 -29.77
C VAL A 418 -10.57 -17.01 -30.11
N ALA A 419 -10.54 -15.97 -30.93
CA ALA A 419 -11.73 -15.37 -31.51
C ALA A 419 -11.86 -15.78 -32.98
N VAL A 420 -13.06 -16.14 -33.43
CA VAL A 420 -13.34 -16.55 -34.81
C VAL A 420 -14.26 -15.52 -35.46
N ARG A 421 -13.72 -14.77 -36.41
CA ARG A 421 -14.45 -13.83 -37.26
C ARG A 421 -15.26 -14.58 -38.31
N LEU A 422 -16.57 -14.37 -38.27
CA LEU A 422 -17.52 -14.96 -39.20
C LEU A 422 -17.68 -14.03 -40.41
N GLY A 423 -17.00 -14.35 -41.50
CA GLY A 423 -16.98 -13.55 -42.73
C GLY A 423 -18.13 -13.88 -43.68
N GLY A 424 -18.35 -12.98 -44.65
CA GLY A 424 -19.30 -13.18 -45.75
C GLY A 424 -20.75 -13.42 -45.31
N SER A 425 -21.42 -14.39 -45.93
CA SER A 425 -22.80 -14.78 -45.62
C SER A 425 -22.93 -15.73 -44.44
N LEU A 426 -21.83 -16.17 -43.83
CA LEU A 426 -21.85 -17.25 -42.83
C LEU A 426 -22.80 -16.98 -41.64
N PRO A 427 -22.86 -15.77 -41.04
CA PRO A 427 -23.83 -15.49 -39.99
C PRO A 427 -25.29 -15.63 -40.46
N ALA A 428 -25.58 -15.23 -41.71
CA ALA A 428 -26.90 -15.37 -42.31
C ALA A 428 -27.25 -16.83 -42.63
N GLU A 429 -26.27 -17.62 -43.08
CA GLU A 429 -26.42 -19.07 -43.31
C GLU A 429 -26.72 -19.82 -42.01
N LEU A 430 -25.96 -19.54 -40.94
CA LEU A 430 -26.21 -20.09 -39.61
C LEU A 430 -27.59 -19.69 -39.08
N ALA A 431 -28.03 -18.46 -39.32
CA ALA A 431 -29.36 -18.00 -38.93
C ALA A 431 -30.49 -18.71 -39.71
N ALA A 432 -30.27 -19.01 -40.99
CA ALA A 432 -31.27 -19.62 -41.87
C ALA A 432 -31.38 -21.15 -41.69
N ASP A 433 -30.31 -21.82 -41.30
CA ASP A 433 -30.25 -23.28 -41.13
C ASP A 433 -30.14 -23.69 -39.65
N ARG A 434 -31.28 -24.08 -39.07
CA ARG A 434 -31.36 -24.53 -37.66
C ARG A 434 -30.53 -25.78 -37.37
N ALA A 435 -30.37 -26.69 -38.33
CA ALA A 435 -29.62 -27.92 -38.11
C ALA A 435 -28.13 -27.61 -38.04
N LEU A 436 -27.66 -26.77 -38.96
CA LEU A 436 -26.27 -26.29 -38.98
C LEU A 436 -25.93 -25.47 -37.74
N LEU A 437 -26.83 -24.59 -37.30
CA LEU A 437 -26.66 -23.80 -36.07
C LEU A 437 -26.57 -24.70 -34.84
N ALA A 438 -27.40 -25.74 -34.75
CA ALA A 438 -27.36 -26.72 -33.66
C ALA A 438 -26.06 -27.54 -33.67
N GLU A 439 -25.55 -27.91 -34.85
CA GLU A 439 -24.27 -28.61 -35.00
C GLU A 439 -23.10 -27.73 -34.54
N ALA A 440 -23.02 -26.49 -35.01
CA ALA A 440 -22.02 -25.52 -34.57
C ALA A 440 -22.13 -25.27 -33.05
N GLY A 441 -23.36 -25.14 -32.55
CA GLY A 441 -23.72 -25.08 -31.12
C GLY A 441 -23.08 -26.20 -30.31
N ALA A 442 -23.35 -27.44 -30.69
CA ALA A 442 -22.85 -28.62 -30.01
C ALA A 442 -21.32 -28.73 -30.03
N ARG A 443 -20.68 -28.33 -31.14
CA ARG A 443 -19.22 -28.39 -31.29
C ARG A 443 -18.48 -27.33 -30.48
N LEU A 444 -19.10 -26.17 -30.28
CA LEU A 444 -18.52 -25.05 -29.54
C LEU A 444 -18.93 -25.01 -28.06
N ALA A 445 -19.90 -25.84 -27.65
CA ALA A 445 -20.50 -25.81 -26.30
C ALA A 445 -19.48 -25.98 -25.16
N ASP A 446 -18.37 -26.69 -25.39
CA ASP A 446 -17.31 -26.91 -24.41
C ASP A 446 -16.00 -26.22 -24.78
N ARG A 447 -16.01 -25.26 -25.72
CA ARG A 447 -14.81 -24.62 -26.26
C ARG A 447 -14.60 -23.21 -25.73
N ASP A 448 -13.33 -22.88 -25.52
CA ASP A 448 -12.88 -21.59 -25.03
C ASP A 448 -12.72 -20.61 -26.22
N VAL A 449 -13.85 -20.05 -26.69
CA VAL A 449 -13.94 -19.33 -27.97
C VAL A 449 -14.78 -18.06 -27.91
N ALA A 450 -14.34 -17.01 -28.60
CA ALA A 450 -15.19 -15.87 -28.94
C ALA A 450 -15.59 -15.92 -30.42
N LEU A 451 -16.80 -15.48 -30.78
CA LEU A 451 -17.20 -15.28 -32.17
C LEU A 451 -17.26 -13.78 -32.47
N VAL A 452 -16.57 -13.36 -33.52
CA VAL A 452 -16.59 -11.97 -33.99
C VAL A 452 -17.57 -11.86 -35.15
N VAL A 453 -18.53 -10.95 -34.99
CA VAL A 453 -19.55 -10.65 -35.98
C VAL A 453 -19.42 -9.19 -36.37
N GLY A 454 -19.14 -8.92 -37.65
CA GLY A 454 -18.91 -7.57 -38.16
C GLY A 454 -20.02 -7.05 -39.07
N ASP A 455 -20.02 -5.73 -39.31
CA ASP A 455 -20.89 -5.08 -40.28
C ASP A 455 -20.43 -5.43 -41.72
N GLY A 456 -21.26 -6.17 -42.45
CA GLY A 456 -20.90 -6.75 -43.75
C GLY A 456 -21.69 -8.02 -44.11
N THR A 457 -22.45 -8.55 -43.15
CA THR A 457 -23.39 -9.65 -43.36
C THR A 457 -24.72 -9.09 -43.89
N ALA A 458 -25.64 -9.95 -44.36
CA ALA A 458 -27.01 -9.54 -44.70
C ALA A 458 -27.80 -8.93 -43.50
N PHE A 459 -27.21 -8.93 -42.30
CA PHE A 459 -27.75 -8.41 -41.04
C PHE A 459 -26.79 -7.40 -40.39
N ASP A 460 -27.34 -6.52 -39.54
CA ASP A 460 -26.59 -5.72 -38.57
C ASP A 460 -25.88 -6.65 -37.55
N ALA A 461 -24.64 -6.32 -37.17
CA ALA A 461 -23.81 -7.19 -36.34
C ALA A 461 -24.44 -7.56 -34.99
N ALA A 462 -25.17 -6.63 -34.36
CA ALA A 462 -25.86 -6.88 -33.09
C ALA A 462 -27.04 -7.85 -33.27
N THR A 463 -27.72 -7.82 -34.43
CA THR A 463 -28.80 -8.75 -34.76
C THR A 463 -28.28 -10.18 -34.96
N ALA A 464 -27.18 -10.33 -35.70
CA ALA A 464 -26.54 -11.63 -35.87
C ALA A 464 -25.99 -12.17 -34.55
N ALA A 465 -25.40 -11.32 -33.70
CA ALA A 465 -24.99 -11.71 -32.35
C ALA A 465 -26.18 -12.20 -31.51
N ALA A 466 -27.34 -11.53 -31.54
CA ALA A 466 -28.54 -11.93 -30.80
C ALA A 466 -28.98 -13.37 -31.11
N LEU A 467 -28.90 -13.79 -32.37
CA LEU A 467 -29.27 -15.14 -32.81
C LEU A 467 -28.29 -16.21 -32.30
N LEU A 468 -27.01 -15.86 -32.22
CA LEU A 468 -25.96 -16.78 -31.77
C LEU A 468 -25.98 -16.97 -30.24
N ILE A 469 -26.39 -15.99 -29.45
CA ILE A 469 -26.38 -16.06 -27.96
C ILE A 469 -27.13 -17.29 -27.45
N ASP A 470 -28.29 -17.57 -28.05
CA ASP A 470 -29.19 -18.65 -27.64
C ASP A 470 -28.63 -20.03 -28.01
N ALA A 471 -28.09 -20.16 -29.23
CA ALA A 471 -27.51 -21.41 -29.71
C ALA A 471 -26.14 -21.73 -29.09
N LEU A 472 -25.46 -20.71 -28.55
CA LEU A 472 -24.08 -20.80 -28.04
C LEU A 472 -23.99 -20.20 -26.63
N PRO A 473 -24.54 -20.89 -25.60
CA PRO A 473 -24.59 -20.38 -24.23
C PRO A 473 -23.22 -20.31 -23.54
N ALA A 474 -22.19 -20.93 -24.11
CA ALA A 474 -20.82 -20.94 -23.57
C ALA A 474 -19.84 -20.00 -24.31
N ALA A 475 -20.09 -19.67 -25.58
CA ALA A 475 -19.19 -18.85 -26.37
C ALA A 475 -19.24 -17.38 -25.95
N TRP A 476 -18.15 -16.65 -26.08
CA TRP A 476 -18.17 -15.19 -25.99
C TRP A 476 -18.50 -14.57 -27.34
N LEU A 477 -19.02 -13.35 -27.33
CA LEU A 477 -19.45 -12.66 -28.54
C LEU A 477 -18.79 -11.30 -28.64
N VAL A 478 -18.28 -11.01 -29.82
CA VAL A 478 -17.72 -9.71 -30.17
C VAL A 478 -18.59 -9.15 -31.29
N VAL A 479 -19.19 -7.99 -31.04
CA VAL A 479 -19.76 -7.18 -32.12
C VAL A 479 -18.68 -6.22 -32.59
N GLU A 480 -18.37 -6.32 -33.87
CA GLU A 480 -17.44 -5.45 -34.54
C GLU A 480 -18.16 -4.44 -35.42
N THR A 481 -17.81 -3.16 -35.28
CA THR A 481 -18.45 -2.07 -36.03
C THR A 481 -17.42 -1.19 -36.72
N GLY A 482 -17.80 -0.63 -37.87
CA GLY A 482 -17.03 0.40 -38.56
C GLY A 482 -17.46 1.81 -38.15
N GLY A 483 -16.56 2.62 -37.57
CA GLY A 483 -16.84 4.02 -37.22
C GLY A 483 -17.96 4.21 -36.19
N ALA A 484 -18.82 5.24 -36.36
CA ALA A 484 -19.94 5.55 -35.48
C ALA A 484 -21.27 4.99 -36.01
N PRO A 485 -21.69 3.76 -35.63
CA PRO A 485 -22.90 3.14 -36.16
C PRO A 485 -24.17 3.79 -35.60
N GLY A 486 -24.61 4.88 -36.23
CA GLY A 486 -25.84 5.58 -35.91
C GLY A 486 -25.76 6.43 -34.63
N HIS A 487 -26.90 6.56 -33.94
CA HIS A 487 -27.02 7.37 -32.72
C HIS A 487 -26.55 6.55 -31.49
N PRO A 488 -25.68 7.10 -30.60
CA PRO A 488 -25.07 6.36 -29.51
C PRO A 488 -26.08 5.83 -28.49
N TYR A 489 -27.25 6.48 -28.35
CA TYR A 489 -28.32 5.96 -27.48
C TYR A 489 -28.88 4.63 -27.96
N ASP A 490 -29.23 4.52 -29.25
CA ASP A 490 -29.77 3.28 -29.81
C ASP A 490 -28.71 2.19 -29.91
N PHE A 491 -27.47 2.58 -30.20
CA PHE A 491 -26.33 1.69 -30.17
C PHE A 491 -26.09 1.12 -28.77
N ALA A 492 -25.94 1.99 -27.76
CA ALA A 492 -25.73 1.58 -26.37
C ALA A 492 -26.87 0.69 -25.88
N ARG A 493 -28.13 1.03 -26.19
CA ARG A 493 -29.30 0.23 -25.80
C ARG A 493 -29.27 -1.18 -26.40
N ARG A 494 -28.93 -1.30 -27.68
CA ARG A 494 -28.85 -2.60 -28.37
C ARG A 494 -27.77 -3.48 -27.74
N LEU A 495 -26.56 -2.97 -27.58
CA LEU A 495 -25.47 -3.74 -26.99
C LEU A 495 -25.69 -4.05 -25.51
N ALA A 496 -26.27 -3.12 -24.75
CA ALA A 496 -26.63 -3.38 -23.35
C ALA A 496 -27.63 -4.54 -23.23
N SER A 497 -28.55 -4.68 -24.19
CA SER A 497 -29.48 -5.80 -24.21
C SER A 497 -28.77 -7.13 -24.49
N LEU A 498 -27.78 -7.16 -25.40
CA LEU A 498 -26.93 -8.33 -25.64
C LEU A 498 -26.08 -8.69 -24.42
N GLU A 499 -25.57 -7.70 -23.70
CA GLU A 499 -24.85 -7.88 -22.44
C GLU A 499 -25.72 -8.56 -21.37
N GLN A 500 -26.98 -8.14 -21.23
CA GLN A 500 -27.91 -8.78 -20.30
C GLN A 500 -28.24 -10.21 -20.73
N LEU A 501 -28.55 -10.44 -22.02
CA LEU A 501 -28.86 -11.77 -22.56
C LEU A 501 -27.69 -12.75 -22.45
N SER A 502 -26.48 -12.26 -22.67
CA SER A 502 -25.27 -13.08 -22.59
C SER A 502 -24.80 -13.34 -21.16
N GLY A 503 -25.27 -12.57 -20.17
CA GLY A 503 -24.75 -12.61 -18.81
C GLY A 503 -23.36 -11.98 -18.67
N GLY A 504 -22.98 -11.07 -19.57
CA GLY A 504 -21.66 -10.42 -19.57
C GLY A 504 -20.61 -11.18 -20.37
N ARG A 505 -21.02 -11.94 -21.40
CA ARG A 505 -20.10 -12.65 -22.31
C ARG A 505 -19.85 -11.86 -23.60
N PHE A 506 -19.89 -10.53 -23.54
CA PHE A 506 -19.91 -9.67 -24.71
C PHE A 506 -18.72 -8.69 -24.73
N ALA A 507 -18.28 -8.35 -25.94
CA ALA A 507 -17.28 -7.32 -26.23
C ALA A 507 -17.73 -6.47 -27.44
N TRP A 508 -17.29 -5.22 -27.45
CA TRP A 508 -17.40 -4.33 -28.61
C TRP A 508 -16.01 -4.06 -29.18
N ALA A 509 -15.82 -4.38 -30.46
CA ALA A 509 -14.64 -4.00 -31.23
C ALA A 509 -14.98 -2.89 -32.21
N LEU A 510 -14.27 -1.77 -32.14
CA LEU A 510 -14.40 -0.66 -33.07
C LEU A 510 -13.24 -0.70 -34.07
N ARG A 511 -13.58 -0.79 -35.37
CA ARG A 511 -12.62 -0.73 -36.48
C ARG A 511 -12.75 0.60 -37.20
N GLY A 512 -11.64 1.28 -37.44
CA GLY A 512 -11.56 2.56 -38.13
C GLY A 512 -12.40 3.66 -37.46
N GLY A 513 -11.77 4.64 -36.81
CA GLY A 513 -12.56 5.59 -36.02
C GLY A 513 -11.80 6.64 -35.25
N ALA A 514 -10.83 7.32 -35.87
CA ALA A 514 -10.05 8.36 -35.21
C ALA A 514 -10.68 9.77 -35.29
N ASP A 515 -11.85 9.92 -35.91
CA ASP A 515 -12.51 11.22 -36.03
C ASP A 515 -13.24 11.65 -34.74
N ALA A 516 -13.49 12.95 -34.62
CA ALA A 516 -14.13 13.53 -33.45
C ALA A 516 -15.55 12.98 -33.19
N ARG A 517 -16.29 12.66 -34.25
CA ARG A 517 -17.65 12.13 -34.16
C ARG A 517 -17.66 10.73 -33.57
N THR A 518 -16.73 9.88 -33.98
CA THR A 518 -16.58 8.52 -33.47
C THR A 518 -16.13 8.53 -32.01
N ARG A 519 -15.19 9.40 -31.64
CA ARG A 519 -14.81 9.60 -30.22
C ARG A 519 -15.99 10.04 -29.35
N GLU A 520 -16.79 11.00 -29.82
CA GLU A 520 -17.99 11.41 -29.10
C GLU A 520 -19.01 10.26 -28.98
N HIS A 521 -19.20 9.48 -30.04
CA HIS A 521 -20.08 8.31 -30.02
C HIS A 521 -19.64 7.29 -28.96
N VAL A 522 -18.35 6.93 -28.93
CA VAL A 522 -17.77 6.00 -27.94
C VAL A 522 -17.99 6.52 -26.53
N ARG A 523 -17.62 7.78 -26.28
CA ARG A 523 -17.78 8.43 -24.97
C ARG A 523 -19.23 8.39 -24.49
N VAL A 524 -20.18 8.83 -25.33
CA VAL A 524 -21.60 8.86 -24.96
C VAL A 524 -22.16 7.46 -24.75
N ALA A 525 -21.76 6.47 -25.56
CA ALA A 525 -22.19 5.09 -25.38
C ALA A 525 -21.70 4.49 -24.05
N GLN A 526 -20.42 4.69 -23.70
CA GLN A 526 -19.85 4.22 -22.44
C GLN A 526 -20.51 4.91 -21.22
N GLN A 527 -20.80 6.20 -21.31
CA GLN A 527 -21.54 6.93 -20.27
C GLN A 527 -22.97 6.40 -20.10
N LEU A 528 -23.66 6.11 -21.20
CA LEU A 528 -25.00 5.52 -21.18
C LEU A 528 -25.01 4.15 -20.50
N TRP A 529 -24.03 3.28 -20.76
CA TRP A 529 -23.93 1.98 -20.09
C TRP A 529 -23.76 2.05 -18.57
N ARG A 530 -23.37 3.22 -18.03
CA ARG A 530 -23.24 3.47 -16.58
C ARG A 530 -24.33 4.34 -15.98
N SER A 531 -25.23 4.84 -16.81
CA SER A 531 -26.29 5.75 -16.37
C SER A 531 -27.32 5.08 -15.45
N TRP A 532 -27.45 3.74 -15.50
CA TRP A 532 -28.33 2.98 -14.60
C TRP A 532 -27.56 1.81 -13.95
N PRO A 533 -26.90 2.05 -12.80
CA PRO A 533 -26.12 1.03 -12.13
C PRO A 533 -26.97 -0.17 -11.69
N ARG A 534 -26.45 -1.39 -11.83
CA ARG A 534 -27.21 -2.61 -11.53
C ARG A 534 -27.47 -2.76 -10.02
N GLU A 535 -26.53 -2.31 -9.21
CA GLU A 535 -26.64 -2.23 -7.74
C GLU A 535 -27.79 -1.34 -7.28
N SER A 536 -28.32 -0.47 -8.15
CA SER A 536 -29.51 0.31 -7.80
C SER A 536 -30.76 -0.56 -7.74
N ILE A 537 -30.78 -1.78 -8.29
CA ILE A 537 -31.97 -2.62 -8.33
C ILE A 537 -32.13 -3.33 -6.99
N ALA A 538 -33.21 -3.02 -6.29
CA ALA A 538 -33.59 -3.71 -5.06
C ALA A 538 -34.15 -5.08 -5.46
N ALA A 539 -33.27 -6.09 -5.56
CA ALA A 539 -33.60 -7.46 -5.92
C ALA A 539 -34.30 -8.24 -4.78
N ASP A 540 -35.27 -7.60 -4.13
CA ASP A 540 -36.00 -8.10 -2.96
C ASP A 540 -37.50 -7.80 -3.11
N GLY A 541 -38.34 -8.86 -3.07
CA GLY A 541 -39.79 -8.74 -3.17
C GLY A 541 -40.46 -8.05 -1.97
N THR A 542 -39.72 -7.79 -0.90
CA THR A 542 -40.16 -7.03 0.28
C THR A 542 -39.72 -5.56 0.26
N ALA A 543 -38.86 -5.17 -0.69
CA ALA A 543 -38.41 -3.80 -0.81
C ALA A 543 -39.57 -2.87 -1.23
N ALA A 544 -39.61 -1.67 -0.64
CA ALA A 544 -40.64 -0.68 -0.95
C ALA A 544 -40.45 0.00 -2.33
N HIS A 545 -39.34 -0.25 -3.01
CA HIS A 545 -38.99 0.32 -4.30
C HIS A 545 -38.33 -0.75 -5.19
N PHE A 546 -38.49 -0.63 -6.51
CA PHE A 546 -37.82 -1.50 -7.48
C PHE A 546 -36.35 -1.13 -7.68
N ALA A 547 -36.02 0.17 -7.63
CA ALA A 547 -34.65 0.65 -7.73
C ALA A 547 -34.42 1.94 -6.92
N GLU A 548 -33.22 2.09 -6.38
CA GLU A 548 -32.69 3.31 -5.75
C GLU A 548 -32.41 4.36 -6.83
N THR A 549 -33.41 5.18 -7.15
CA THR A 549 -33.35 6.17 -8.23
C THR A 549 -32.26 7.23 -8.02
N ALA A 550 -31.80 7.45 -6.78
CA ALA A 550 -30.70 8.34 -6.46
C ALA A 550 -29.34 7.89 -7.05
N LEU A 551 -29.19 6.60 -7.40
CA LEU A 551 -27.99 6.06 -8.02
C LEU A 551 -28.01 6.17 -9.56
N ILE A 552 -29.19 6.41 -10.16
CA ILE A 552 -29.38 6.53 -11.61
C ILE A 552 -29.00 7.95 -12.06
N ARG A 553 -28.15 8.06 -13.07
CA ARG A 553 -27.55 9.32 -13.52
C ARG A 553 -27.97 9.68 -14.93
N ARG A 554 -28.13 10.97 -15.21
CA ARG A 554 -28.31 11.48 -16.58
C ARG A 554 -26.96 11.57 -17.28
N VAL A 555 -26.98 11.51 -18.61
CA VAL A 555 -25.77 11.61 -19.47
C VAL A 555 -25.57 13.03 -20.00
N GLY A 556 -26.65 13.79 -20.20
CA GLY A 556 -26.59 15.23 -20.49
C GLY A 556 -25.63 15.64 -21.61
N ALA A 557 -25.39 14.80 -22.61
CA ALA A 557 -24.52 15.12 -23.73
C ALA A 557 -25.22 16.11 -24.66
N ASP A 558 -24.54 17.20 -25.00
CA ASP A 558 -25.04 18.32 -25.80
C ASP A 558 -24.17 18.64 -27.03
N GLY A 559 -23.25 17.75 -27.38
CA GLY A 559 -22.37 17.84 -28.55
C GLY A 559 -23.05 17.39 -29.87
N GLU A 560 -22.29 16.71 -30.74
CA GLU A 560 -22.79 16.14 -32.00
C GLU A 560 -24.00 15.21 -31.74
N TYR A 561 -23.99 14.50 -30.61
CA TYR A 561 -25.11 13.68 -30.17
C TYR A 561 -25.76 14.26 -28.92
N ARG A 562 -26.99 14.77 -29.08
CA ARG A 562 -27.78 15.28 -27.96
C ARG A 562 -28.47 14.12 -27.22
N VAL A 563 -27.99 13.81 -26.02
CA VAL A 563 -28.48 12.69 -25.20
C VAL A 563 -28.69 13.11 -23.76
N ALA A 564 -29.95 13.19 -23.32
CA ALA A 564 -30.26 13.52 -21.92
C ALA A 564 -29.90 12.38 -20.93
N GLY A 565 -30.06 11.11 -21.33
CA GLY A 565 -30.00 9.96 -20.42
C GLY A 565 -31.22 9.87 -19.47
N PRO A 566 -31.28 8.86 -18.59
CA PRO A 566 -30.43 7.66 -18.55
C PRO A 566 -30.79 6.66 -19.66
N LEU A 567 -29.96 5.64 -19.85
CA LEU A 567 -30.29 4.44 -20.60
C LEU A 567 -31.39 3.67 -19.87
N ASN A 568 -32.29 3.03 -20.62
CA ASN A 568 -33.38 2.24 -20.07
C ASN A 568 -33.02 0.76 -19.84
N VAL A 569 -31.73 0.43 -19.79
CA VAL A 569 -31.20 -0.90 -19.52
C VAL A 569 -30.14 -0.76 -18.42
N PRO A 570 -30.19 -1.60 -17.36
CA PRO A 570 -29.17 -1.56 -16.32
C PRO A 570 -27.77 -1.84 -16.85
N SER A 571 -26.76 -1.39 -16.10
CA SER A 571 -25.34 -1.59 -16.42
C SER A 571 -24.97 -3.05 -16.62
N SER A 572 -23.92 -3.23 -17.43
CA SER A 572 -23.40 -4.56 -17.77
C SER A 572 -23.03 -5.36 -16.50
N PRO A 573 -23.23 -6.70 -16.50
CA PRO A 573 -22.64 -7.58 -15.49
C PRO A 573 -21.12 -7.42 -15.32
N GLN A 574 -20.44 -6.88 -16.34
CA GLN A 574 -19.01 -6.59 -16.39
C GLN A 574 -18.67 -5.17 -15.92
N GLN A 575 -19.64 -4.42 -15.38
CA GLN A 575 -19.68 -2.96 -15.17
C GLN A 575 -19.62 -2.13 -16.46
N LEU A 576 -18.71 -2.48 -17.37
CA LEU A 576 -18.64 -1.98 -18.73
C LEU A 576 -18.32 -3.14 -19.67
N PRO A 577 -18.99 -3.25 -20.84
CA PRO A 577 -18.59 -4.18 -21.89
C PRO A 577 -17.10 -4.08 -22.17
N VAL A 578 -16.45 -5.21 -22.47
CA VAL A 578 -15.04 -5.18 -22.90
C VAL A 578 -14.96 -4.40 -24.21
N PHE A 579 -14.10 -3.38 -24.27
CA PHE A 579 -14.00 -2.51 -25.44
C PHE A 579 -12.60 -2.57 -26.07
N ALA A 580 -12.58 -2.86 -27.38
CA ALA A 580 -11.36 -2.92 -28.18
C ALA A 580 -11.40 -1.92 -29.35
N VAL A 581 -10.25 -1.30 -29.65
CA VAL A 581 -10.12 -0.31 -30.73
C VAL A 581 -8.85 -0.55 -31.55
N ASP A 582 -8.76 -0.06 -32.79
CA ASP A 582 -7.52 -0.11 -33.57
C ASP A 582 -6.33 0.55 -32.87
N GLU A 583 -5.15 -0.06 -32.98
CA GLU A 583 -3.89 0.48 -32.45
C GLU A 583 -3.48 1.76 -33.22
N GLY A 584 -3.43 2.90 -32.52
CA GLY A 584 -2.97 4.19 -33.04
C GLY A 584 -3.03 5.30 -31.99
N GLU A 585 -2.17 6.32 -32.10
CA GLU A 585 -2.03 7.41 -31.10
C GLU A 585 -3.38 8.08 -30.78
N ALA A 586 -4.17 8.41 -31.81
CA ALA A 586 -5.46 9.07 -31.64
C ALA A 586 -6.53 8.24 -30.89
N ALA A 587 -6.38 6.90 -30.86
CA ALA A 587 -7.29 5.99 -30.16
C ALA A 587 -6.94 5.84 -28.66
N LEU A 588 -5.72 6.19 -28.27
CA LEU A 588 -5.24 6.16 -26.88
C LEU A 588 -5.30 7.55 -26.19
N ASP A 589 -5.40 8.62 -26.98
CA ASP A 589 -5.29 10.01 -26.52
C ASP A 589 -6.63 10.63 -26.03
N ASP A 590 -7.76 9.91 -26.06
CA ASP A 590 -9.02 10.44 -25.52
C ASP A 590 -9.18 10.05 -24.04
N PRO A 591 -8.91 10.98 -23.09
CA PRO A 591 -9.05 10.68 -21.68
C PRO A 591 -10.48 10.30 -21.31
N HIS A 592 -11.47 10.67 -22.14
CA HIS A 592 -12.91 10.42 -21.96
C HIS A 592 -13.41 9.06 -22.46
N SER A 593 -12.51 8.22 -22.97
CA SER A 593 -12.83 6.86 -23.40
C SER A 593 -12.06 5.84 -22.58
N TYR A 594 -12.73 4.78 -22.16
CA TYR A 594 -12.10 3.64 -21.51
C TYR A 594 -11.82 2.56 -22.54
N VAL A 595 -10.55 2.20 -22.74
CA VAL A 595 -10.10 1.19 -23.70
C VAL A 595 -9.49 0.02 -22.95
N ASP A 596 -10.05 -1.19 -23.14
CA ASP A 596 -9.50 -2.40 -22.54
C ASP A 596 -8.37 -2.99 -23.38
N LEU A 597 -8.54 -2.99 -24.71
CA LEU A 597 -7.66 -3.67 -25.65
C LEU A 597 -7.45 -2.82 -26.91
N VAL A 598 -6.27 -2.94 -27.50
CA VAL A 598 -5.95 -2.44 -28.83
C VAL A 598 -5.83 -3.58 -29.82
N VAL A 599 -6.36 -3.39 -31.02
CA VAL A 599 -6.34 -4.37 -32.10
C VAL A 599 -5.23 -4.02 -33.07
N ARG A 600 -4.36 -4.98 -33.32
CA ARG A 600 -3.24 -4.87 -34.25
C ARG A 600 -3.39 -5.90 -35.35
N GLY A 601 -3.40 -5.43 -36.60
CA GLY A 601 -3.34 -6.33 -37.76
C GLY A 601 -1.96 -6.96 -37.89
N THR A 602 -1.88 -8.28 -38.01
CA THR A 602 -0.65 -9.02 -38.33
C THR A 602 -0.83 -9.85 -39.60
N PRO A 603 0.25 -10.33 -40.25
CA PRO A 603 0.14 -11.22 -41.41
C PRO A 603 -0.68 -12.50 -41.15
N ASP A 604 -0.72 -12.96 -39.90
CA ASP A 604 -1.40 -14.19 -39.49
C ASP A 604 -2.83 -13.96 -38.94
N GLY A 605 -3.31 -12.71 -38.95
CA GLY A 605 -4.63 -12.32 -38.41
C GLY A 605 -4.55 -11.15 -37.41
N ASP A 606 -5.71 -10.69 -36.93
CA ASP A 606 -5.74 -9.63 -35.91
C ASP A 606 -5.31 -10.18 -34.53
N GLU A 607 -4.48 -9.42 -33.82
CA GLU A 607 -4.10 -9.68 -32.44
C GLU A 607 -4.59 -8.56 -31.53
N TRP A 608 -5.27 -8.90 -30.45
CA TRP A 608 -5.71 -7.93 -29.46
C TRP A 608 -4.76 -7.93 -28.28
N ARG A 609 -4.27 -6.74 -27.93
CA ARG A 609 -3.22 -6.51 -26.94
C ARG A 609 -3.69 -5.46 -25.96
N LEU A 610 -2.98 -5.31 -24.86
CA LEU A 610 -3.27 -4.25 -23.90
C LEU A 610 -2.75 -2.91 -24.42
N PRO A 611 -3.45 -1.79 -24.12
CA PRO A 611 -2.96 -0.47 -24.42
C PRO A 611 -1.53 -0.25 -23.89
N GLY A 612 -0.63 0.19 -24.77
CA GLY A 612 0.77 0.47 -24.43
C GLY A 612 1.69 -0.76 -24.29
N ALA A 613 1.22 -1.97 -24.63
CA ALA A 613 2.04 -3.17 -24.58
C ALA A 613 3.26 -3.09 -25.51
N ALA A 614 4.44 -3.46 -25.01
CA ALA A 614 5.69 -3.48 -25.76
C ALA A 614 5.62 -4.33 -27.04
N PRO A 615 6.42 -4.00 -28.08
CA PRO A 615 6.55 -4.82 -29.28
C PRO A 615 6.99 -6.25 -28.93
N GLY A 616 6.22 -7.25 -29.36
CA GLY A 616 6.51 -8.67 -29.11
C GLY A 616 5.80 -9.29 -27.90
N SER A 617 5.11 -8.49 -27.07
CA SER A 617 4.27 -9.01 -25.98
C SER A 617 3.18 -9.96 -26.52
N PRO A 618 2.79 -11.02 -25.79
CA PRO A 618 1.79 -11.97 -26.27
C PRO A 618 0.41 -11.32 -26.43
N ALA A 619 -0.34 -11.72 -27.46
CA ALA A 619 -1.72 -11.30 -27.64
C ALA A 619 -2.66 -11.92 -26.58
N VAL A 620 -3.62 -11.15 -26.09
CA VAL A 620 -4.67 -11.59 -25.15
C VAL A 620 -5.81 -12.28 -25.91
N VAL A 621 -6.11 -11.81 -27.12
CA VAL A 621 -7.04 -12.46 -28.06
C VAL A 621 -6.34 -12.61 -29.41
N ARG A 622 -6.48 -13.78 -30.04
CA ARG A 622 -6.03 -14.02 -31.41
C ARG A 622 -7.24 -14.27 -32.30
N VAL A 623 -7.35 -13.50 -33.38
CA VAL A 623 -8.50 -13.58 -34.29
C VAL A 623 -8.14 -14.44 -35.50
N GLN A 624 -8.93 -15.49 -35.73
CA GLN A 624 -8.95 -16.26 -36.97
C GLN A 624 -10.20 -15.88 -37.78
N GLU A 625 -10.19 -16.09 -39.08
CA GLU A 625 -11.34 -15.75 -39.95
C GLU A 625 -11.81 -16.96 -40.76
N THR A 626 -13.14 -17.09 -40.90
CA THR A 626 -13.77 -18.06 -41.81
C THR A 626 -15.06 -17.52 -42.39
N GLY A 627 -15.25 -17.73 -43.70
CA GLY A 627 -16.51 -17.41 -44.40
C GLY A 627 -17.41 -18.62 -44.65
N THR A 628 -17.08 -19.80 -44.11
CA THR A 628 -17.85 -21.03 -44.35
C THR A 628 -18.09 -21.81 -43.05
N ALA A 629 -19.21 -22.53 -42.99
CA ALA A 629 -19.55 -23.35 -41.83
C ALA A 629 -18.56 -24.50 -41.63
N ALA A 630 -18.12 -25.15 -42.72
CA ALA A 630 -17.07 -26.16 -42.67
C ALA A 630 -15.74 -25.61 -42.13
N GLY A 631 -15.41 -24.35 -42.43
CA GLY A 631 -14.27 -23.67 -41.83
C GLY A 631 -14.44 -23.46 -40.32
N LEU A 632 -15.62 -23.01 -39.89
CA LEU A 632 -15.94 -22.82 -38.47
C LEU A 632 -15.83 -24.13 -37.68
N LEU A 633 -16.39 -25.23 -38.19
CA LEU A 633 -16.33 -26.54 -37.55
C LEU A 633 -14.90 -27.08 -37.48
N ARG A 634 -14.08 -26.88 -38.51
CA ARG A 634 -12.65 -27.25 -38.49
C ARG A 634 -11.86 -26.47 -37.45
N ILE A 635 -12.11 -25.16 -37.33
CA ILE A 635 -11.49 -24.34 -36.29
C ILE A 635 -11.92 -24.87 -34.91
N ALA A 636 -13.23 -25.07 -34.71
CA ALA A 636 -13.82 -25.59 -33.46
C ALA A 636 -13.15 -26.87 -32.96
N ASP A 637 -12.92 -27.84 -33.86
CA ASP A 637 -12.29 -29.13 -33.51
C ASP A 637 -10.84 -28.96 -33.02
N GLY A 638 -10.15 -27.90 -33.44
CA GLY A 638 -8.80 -27.56 -33.00
C GLY A 638 -8.72 -26.73 -31.71
N LEU A 639 -9.85 -26.23 -31.20
CA LEU A 639 -9.89 -25.38 -30.01
C LEU A 639 -9.75 -26.19 -28.72
N ARG A 640 -9.13 -25.58 -27.72
CA ARG A 640 -9.05 -26.13 -26.36
C ARG A 640 -10.44 -26.21 -25.74
N ARG A 641 -10.63 -27.21 -24.87
CA ARG A 641 -11.83 -27.27 -24.04
C ARG A 641 -11.76 -26.22 -22.93
N ALA A 642 -12.90 -25.61 -22.62
CA ALA A 642 -13.05 -24.69 -21.51
C ALA A 642 -12.84 -25.41 -20.16
N ALA A 643 -12.31 -24.69 -19.17
CA ALA A 643 -12.15 -25.21 -17.81
C ALA A 643 -13.52 -25.46 -17.15
N ALA A 644 -13.58 -26.39 -16.18
CA ALA A 644 -14.79 -26.67 -15.43
C ALA A 644 -15.19 -25.46 -14.56
N GLY A 645 -16.40 -24.93 -14.79
CA GLY A 645 -16.88 -23.70 -14.15
C GLY A 645 -16.40 -22.45 -14.88
N PRO A 646 -16.95 -22.15 -16.08
CA PRO A 646 -16.50 -21.03 -16.89
C PRO A 646 -16.61 -19.70 -16.12
N PRO A 647 -15.67 -18.76 -16.32
CA PRO A 647 -15.73 -17.43 -15.71
C PRO A 647 -17.07 -16.76 -16.02
N ARG A 648 -17.62 -16.01 -15.05
CA ARG A 648 -18.97 -15.44 -15.18
C ARG A 648 -19.07 -14.40 -16.30
N THR A 649 -17.96 -13.78 -16.71
CA THR A 649 -17.93 -12.70 -17.72
C THR A 649 -16.69 -12.78 -18.62
N LEU A 650 -16.72 -12.12 -19.78
CA LEU A 650 -15.56 -12.02 -20.69
C LEU A 650 -14.40 -11.26 -20.03
N ARG A 651 -14.69 -10.16 -19.33
CA ARG A 651 -13.71 -9.36 -18.58
C ARG A 651 -12.92 -10.22 -17.59
N GLN A 652 -13.62 -11.06 -16.82
CA GLN A 652 -12.98 -12.03 -15.93
C GLN A 652 -12.16 -13.08 -16.67
N ARG A 653 -12.65 -13.59 -17.81
CA ARG A 653 -11.90 -14.54 -18.66
C ARG A 653 -10.58 -13.96 -19.15
N LEU A 654 -10.56 -12.66 -19.47
CA LEU A 654 -9.38 -11.97 -19.99
C LEU A 654 -8.48 -11.38 -18.90
N GLY A 655 -8.83 -11.52 -17.60
CA GLY A 655 -8.05 -10.96 -16.50
C GLY A 655 -8.02 -9.42 -16.49
N LEU A 656 -8.99 -8.78 -17.14
CA LEU A 656 -9.04 -7.33 -17.26
C LEU A 656 -9.58 -6.70 -15.96
N PRO A 657 -9.03 -5.55 -15.52
CA PRO A 657 -9.54 -4.85 -14.35
C PRO A 657 -10.99 -4.43 -14.55
N VAL A 658 -11.73 -4.32 -13.45
CA VAL A 658 -13.09 -3.75 -13.46
C VAL A 658 -12.93 -2.23 -13.41
N PRO A 659 -13.35 -1.48 -14.45
CA PRO A 659 -13.22 -0.03 -14.43
C PRO A 659 -13.98 0.58 -13.25
N ALA A 660 -13.32 1.41 -12.45
CA ALA A 660 -13.96 2.11 -11.33
C ALA A 660 -14.96 3.15 -11.87
N PHE A 661 -15.99 3.49 -11.09
CA PHE A 661 -17.10 4.35 -11.55
C PHE A 661 -16.61 5.73 -12.03
N ASP A 662 -15.53 6.23 -11.43
CA ASP A 662 -14.87 7.52 -11.64
C ASP A 662 -13.81 7.56 -12.75
N GLU A 663 -13.35 6.40 -13.24
CA GLU A 663 -12.32 6.29 -14.30
C GLU A 663 -12.81 6.67 -15.72
N LEU A 664 -14.11 6.92 -15.90
CA LEU A 664 -14.70 7.36 -17.17
C LEU A 664 -15.07 8.85 -17.09
N PRO A 665 -14.35 9.75 -17.78
CA PRO A 665 -14.61 11.16 -17.57
C PRO A 665 -15.87 11.66 -18.25
N GLY A 666 -16.48 12.64 -17.58
CA GLY A 666 -17.90 12.99 -17.72
C GLY A 666 -18.77 12.52 -16.55
N ALA A 667 -18.22 11.73 -15.61
CA ALA A 667 -18.82 11.47 -14.29
C ALA A 667 -18.64 12.65 -13.29
N GLY A 668 -18.01 13.75 -13.71
CA GLY A 668 -17.74 14.96 -12.92
C GLY A 668 -18.80 16.07 -13.03
N PRO A 669 -18.65 17.20 -12.32
CA PRO A 669 -19.75 18.07 -11.84
C PRO A 669 -20.55 18.87 -12.88
N ARG A 670 -20.44 18.64 -14.20
CA ARG A 670 -21.27 19.33 -15.21
C ARG A 670 -22.74 18.89 -15.23
N PHE A 671 -23.23 18.33 -14.12
CA PHE A 671 -24.65 18.02 -13.86
C PHE A 671 -25.27 18.84 -12.72
N VAL A 672 -24.55 19.83 -12.18
CA VAL A 672 -25.19 20.93 -11.44
C VAL A 672 -25.53 21.99 -12.46
N GLY A 673 -26.83 22.25 -12.64
CA GLY A 673 -27.32 23.18 -13.64
C GLY A 673 -26.71 24.56 -13.50
N ASP A 674 -26.48 25.20 -14.65
CA ASP A 674 -26.92 26.59 -14.75
C ASP A 674 -28.41 26.59 -14.39
N VAL A 675 -28.69 26.97 -13.16
CA VAL A 675 -30.00 27.53 -12.81
C VAL A 675 -30.22 28.66 -13.81
N PRO A 676 -31.24 28.61 -14.67
CA PRO A 676 -31.64 29.82 -15.38
C PRO A 676 -31.93 30.84 -14.29
N GLU A 677 -31.21 31.97 -14.28
CA GLU A 677 -31.58 33.09 -13.44
C GLU A 677 -33.07 33.33 -13.61
N ALA A 678 -33.79 33.27 -12.49
CA ALA A 678 -35.22 33.50 -12.47
C ALA A 678 -35.51 34.87 -13.06
N SER A 679 -36.29 34.90 -14.15
CA SER A 679 -37.09 36.04 -14.57
C SER A 679 -38.56 35.74 -14.30
#